data_AF-A0A8D2E2P1-F1
#
_entry.id   AF-A0A8D2E2P1-F1
#
_cell.length_a   1.000
_cell.length_b   1.000
_cell.length_c   1.000
_cell.angle_alpha   90.00
_cell.angle_beta   90.00
_cell.angle_gamma   90.00
#
_symmetry.space_group_name_H-M   'P 1'
#
loop_
_entity.id
_entity.type
_entity.pdbx_description
1 polymer ?
#
loop_
_entity_poly.entity_id
_entity_poly.type
_entity_poly.pdbx_seq_one_letter_code
_entity_poly.pdbx_strand_id
1 'polypeptide(L)'
;MSLRGEPPQASPPPAAPSGQSLASLAGATLLRLGEPLLRRLGQTLDRAPEGRGWRRLAELAGSRGRLRLSCLDLEQCSLKVLEPEGSPSLCLLKLMGEKGCTVMELSDFLQAMEHTEVLQLLSPPGLKITVNPESKAVLAGQFVKLCCRATGHPFVQYQWFKMNKEIPYGNASELIFNTVHVKDAGFYVCRVNNNLTFEFSQWSQLDVCDVTEVTENFRRSPDSLPESRLQICVEPKSQKLMLGSTLVLQCVAIGSPIPHYQWFKNESPLPHETKKLYMVPYVDLEHQGTYWCHVYNDRDSQDSKKVDVIIDELNDLGHSDNKEQTIDQPLAKDKVALLIGNMNYWEHPKLKAPLVDVYELTNLLRQLDFKVVSLLDLTEYEMRNAVDEFLLLLDKGVYGLLYYAGHGYENFGNSFMVPVDAPNPYRSENCLCVQNILKLMQEKETGLNVFLLDMCRKRNDYDDTIPILDALKVTANIVFGYATCQGAEAFEIQHSGLANGIFMKFLKDRLLEDKKITVLLDEVAEDMGKCHLTKGKQALEIRSSLSEKRALTDPIQGTAHSAESLVRNLQWAKAHELPESMCLKFQCGVQIQLGFAAEFSNVMIIYTSIVHKPSEIIMCDAYVTDFPLDLDIDPKDANKGTPEETGSYLVSKDLPKHCLYTRLSSLQKLKEHLIFTVCLSYQYSGLEDTVEEKQEVNVGKPLIAKLDMHRSLGRKTCFQTCLMSEGPYHSSTPTLGGTGHYHSSQDSFHGVYHSHLSNSNSVMPSDRCHCSRTPNAFISNYHTHHYSCHFGRSNVPVETTDEVPFSFPDRLIISEK
;
A
#
# COMPACT_ATOMS: atom_id res chain seq x y z
N MET A 1 27.65 -16.32 10.69
CA MET A 1 28.06 -16.92 9.40
C MET A 1 27.93 -15.85 8.32
N SER A 2 28.91 -15.72 7.43
CA SER A 2 28.93 -14.65 6.42
C SER A 2 27.90 -14.89 5.31
N LEU A 3 27.05 -13.91 5.05
CA LEU A 3 26.32 -13.78 3.79
C LEU A 3 26.53 -12.34 3.29
N ARG A 4 27.17 -12.21 2.13
CA ARG A 4 27.24 -10.95 1.39
C ARG A 4 25.85 -10.70 0.81
N GLY A 5 25.26 -9.55 1.09
CA GLY A 5 24.06 -9.10 0.37
C GLY A 5 24.47 -8.67 -1.04
N GLU A 6 24.06 -9.42 -2.05
CA GLU A 6 24.11 -8.95 -3.44
C GLU A 6 23.05 -7.86 -3.67
N PRO A 7 23.29 -6.88 -4.56
CA PRO A 7 22.27 -5.89 -4.94
C PRO A 7 21.06 -6.57 -5.60
N PRO A 8 19.88 -5.91 -5.62
CA PRO A 8 18.64 -6.53 -6.11
C PRO A 8 18.79 -7.03 -7.55
N GLN A 9 18.40 -8.29 -7.78
CA GLN A 9 18.33 -8.85 -9.13
C GLN A 9 17.29 -8.06 -9.93
N ALA A 10 17.77 -7.27 -10.90
CA ALA A 10 16.90 -6.59 -11.84
C ALA A 10 16.11 -7.62 -12.64
N SER A 11 14.79 -7.47 -12.68
CA SER A 11 13.93 -8.26 -13.55
C SER A 11 14.35 -8.09 -15.02
N PRO A 12 14.30 -9.16 -15.84
CA PRO A 12 14.62 -9.05 -17.25
C PRO A 12 13.65 -8.09 -17.97
N PRO A 13 14.09 -7.41 -19.04
CA PRO A 13 13.26 -6.44 -19.75
C PRO A 13 12.03 -7.11 -20.39
N PRO A 14 10.93 -6.36 -20.61
CA PRO A 14 9.71 -6.91 -21.19
C PRO A 14 9.96 -7.46 -22.59
N ALA A 15 9.45 -8.67 -22.85
CA ALA A 15 9.48 -9.27 -24.18
C ALA A 15 8.57 -8.47 -25.14
N ALA A 16 9.17 -7.89 -26.18
CA ALA A 16 8.49 -7.18 -27.26
C ALA A 16 9.20 -7.48 -28.59
N PRO A 17 8.50 -7.33 -29.73
CA PRO A 17 8.20 -8.41 -30.65
C PRO A 17 9.43 -9.08 -31.26
N SER A 18 9.28 -10.37 -31.59
CA SER A 18 10.33 -11.26 -32.06
C SER A 18 11.09 -10.76 -33.29
N GLY A 19 12.18 -10.03 -33.06
CA GLY A 19 13.35 -10.07 -33.94
C GLY A 19 13.94 -11.47 -33.90
N GLN A 20 14.25 -12.06 -35.05
CA GLN A 20 14.75 -13.44 -35.14
C GLN A 20 16.05 -13.59 -34.34
N SER A 21 15.99 -14.32 -33.22
CA SER A 21 17.20 -14.60 -32.43
C SER A 21 18.09 -15.62 -33.17
N LEU A 22 19.39 -15.65 -32.86
CA LEU A 22 20.33 -16.60 -33.45
C LEU A 22 19.97 -18.08 -33.18
N ALA A 23 19.15 -18.37 -32.16
CA ALA A 23 18.61 -19.71 -31.96
C ALA A 23 17.70 -20.18 -33.13
N SER A 24 17.11 -19.25 -33.89
CA SER A 24 16.29 -19.56 -35.08
C SER A 24 17.09 -20.01 -36.31
N LEU A 25 18.43 -19.89 -36.28
CA LEU A 25 19.33 -20.36 -37.34
C LEU A 25 19.89 -21.77 -37.07
N ALA A 26 20.00 -22.20 -35.80
CA ALA A 26 20.56 -23.50 -35.45
C ALA A 26 19.81 -24.67 -36.12
N GLY A 27 18.47 -24.64 -36.07
CA GLY A 27 17.59 -25.60 -36.76
C GLY A 27 17.27 -25.27 -38.22
N ALA A 28 17.86 -24.21 -38.79
CA ALA A 28 17.57 -23.81 -40.16
C ALA A 28 18.38 -24.63 -41.18
N THR A 29 17.72 -25.07 -42.25
CA THR A 29 18.37 -25.64 -43.44
C THR A 29 19.34 -24.63 -44.07
N LEU A 30 20.48 -25.07 -44.61
CA LEU A 30 21.47 -24.20 -45.25
C LEU A 30 20.90 -23.28 -46.35
N LEU A 31 19.84 -23.71 -47.05
CA LEU A 31 19.12 -22.90 -48.05
C LEU A 31 18.42 -21.64 -47.47
N ARG A 32 18.28 -21.55 -46.14
CA ARG A 32 17.76 -20.36 -45.45
C ARG A 32 18.84 -19.32 -45.11
N LEU A 33 20.12 -19.64 -45.31
CA LEU A 33 21.21 -18.68 -45.21
C LEU A 33 21.16 -17.71 -46.40
N GLY A 34 21.42 -16.43 -46.17
CA GLY A 34 21.47 -15.45 -47.24
C GLY A 34 22.58 -15.75 -48.27
N GLU A 35 22.27 -15.62 -49.55
CA GLU A 35 23.21 -15.86 -50.66
C GLU A 35 24.59 -15.17 -50.50
N PRO A 36 24.71 -13.93 -49.96
CA PRO A 36 26.03 -13.32 -49.70
C PRO A 36 26.88 -14.09 -48.68
N LEU A 37 26.25 -14.68 -47.66
CA LEU A 37 26.93 -15.49 -46.65
C LEU A 37 27.34 -16.84 -47.25
N LEU A 38 26.43 -17.52 -47.96
CA LEU A 38 26.74 -18.77 -48.66
C LEU A 38 27.93 -18.62 -49.63
N ARG A 39 27.99 -17.52 -50.40
CA ARG A 39 29.13 -17.23 -51.27
C ARG A 39 30.44 -17.05 -50.50
N ARG A 40 30.42 -16.35 -49.36
CA ARG A 40 31.62 -16.14 -48.53
C ARG A 40 32.11 -17.46 -47.90
N LEU A 41 31.18 -18.30 -47.42
CA LEU A 41 31.49 -19.65 -46.93
C LEU A 41 32.11 -20.51 -48.05
N GLY A 42 31.51 -20.50 -49.24
CA GLY A 42 32.03 -21.21 -50.41
C GLY A 42 33.43 -20.75 -50.83
N GLN A 43 33.65 -19.44 -50.95
CA GLN A 43 34.97 -18.87 -51.28
C GLN A 43 36.06 -19.21 -50.26
N THR A 44 35.70 -19.31 -48.97
CA THR A 44 36.65 -19.69 -47.91
C THR A 44 36.99 -21.18 -47.99
N LEU A 45 35.99 -22.04 -48.21
CA LEU A 45 36.18 -23.49 -48.39
C LEU A 45 36.92 -23.88 -49.68
N ASP A 46 36.79 -23.10 -50.76
CA ASP A 46 37.54 -23.30 -52.00
C ASP A 46 39.02 -22.90 -51.86
N ARG A 47 39.34 -21.98 -50.92
CA ARG A 47 40.69 -21.50 -50.62
C ARG A 47 41.36 -22.24 -49.47
N ALA A 48 40.67 -23.19 -48.85
CA ALA A 48 41.15 -23.92 -47.70
C ALA A 48 42.33 -24.85 -48.06
N PRO A 49 43.29 -25.07 -47.14
CA PRO A 49 44.39 -26.00 -47.36
C PRO A 49 43.90 -27.46 -47.50
N GLU A 50 44.76 -28.33 -48.03
CA GLU A 50 44.46 -29.75 -48.19
C GLU A 50 43.97 -30.38 -46.87
N GLY A 51 42.96 -31.25 -46.98
CA GLY A 51 42.27 -31.82 -45.82
C GLY A 51 41.28 -30.88 -45.12
N ARG A 52 41.15 -29.60 -45.52
CA ARG A 52 40.15 -28.65 -44.98
C ARG A 52 39.24 -28.01 -46.04
N GLY A 53 39.32 -28.43 -47.31
CA GLY A 53 38.41 -27.98 -48.37
C GLY A 53 37.09 -28.77 -48.50
N TRP A 54 36.24 -28.38 -49.46
CA TRP A 54 34.91 -28.97 -49.69
C TRP A 54 34.90 -30.49 -49.91
N ARG A 55 35.94 -31.08 -50.48
CA ARG A 55 36.04 -32.55 -50.64
C ARG A 55 36.02 -33.26 -49.29
N ARG A 56 36.72 -32.73 -48.28
CA ARG A 56 36.68 -33.27 -46.92
C ARG A 56 35.32 -33.06 -46.25
N LEU A 57 34.71 -31.90 -46.47
CA LEU A 57 33.36 -31.61 -46.00
C LEU A 57 32.33 -32.60 -46.58
N ALA A 58 32.45 -32.94 -47.86
CA ALA A 58 31.59 -33.92 -48.53
C ALA A 58 31.79 -35.36 -48.00
N GLU A 59 33.04 -35.77 -47.73
CA GLU A 59 33.34 -37.06 -47.08
C GLU A 59 32.69 -37.15 -45.69
N LEU A 60 32.87 -36.11 -44.86
CA LEU A 60 32.31 -36.05 -43.50
C LEU A 60 30.77 -36.03 -43.53
N ALA A 61 30.17 -35.22 -44.41
CA ALA A 61 28.73 -35.20 -44.60
C ALA A 61 28.19 -36.57 -45.05
N GLY A 62 28.88 -37.24 -45.97
CA GLY A 62 28.49 -38.55 -46.49
C GLY A 62 28.51 -39.69 -45.47
N SER A 63 29.18 -39.52 -44.33
CA SER A 63 29.11 -40.45 -43.19
C SER A 63 27.72 -40.47 -42.53
N ARG A 64 26.97 -39.36 -42.58
CA ARG A 64 25.56 -39.31 -42.17
C ARG A 64 24.71 -39.70 -43.38
N GLY A 65 24.14 -40.91 -43.38
CA GLY A 65 23.51 -41.52 -44.56
C GLY A 65 22.47 -40.69 -45.32
N ARG A 66 21.81 -39.72 -44.66
CA ARG A 66 20.88 -38.74 -45.27
C ARG A 66 21.57 -37.71 -46.18
N LEU A 67 22.81 -37.34 -45.88
CA LEU A 67 23.61 -36.34 -46.61
C LEU A 67 24.63 -37.01 -47.57
N ARG A 68 24.48 -38.32 -47.82
CA ARG A 68 25.33 -39.06 -48.74
C ARG A 68 25.09 -38.63 -50.19
N LEU A 69 26.14 -38.09 -50.80
CA LEU A 69 26.19 -37.68 -52.20
C LEU A 69 26.71 -38.83 -53.08
N SER A 70 26.25 -38.89 -54.33
CA SER A 70 26.74 -39.82 -55.34
C SER A 70 28.04 -39.31 -55.98
N CYS A 71 28.77 -40.18 -56.68
CA CYS A 71 29.94 -39.76 -57.45
C CYS A 71 29.58 -38.69 -58.49
N LEU A 72 28.39 -38.80 -59.11
CA LEU A 72 27.89 -37.84 -60.10
C LEU A 72 27.64 -36.45 -59.49
N ASP A 73 27.10 -36.38 -58.28
CA ASP A 73 26.88 -35.10 -57.57
C ASP A 73 28.22 -34.39 -57.28
N LEU A 74 29.24 -35.16 -56.89
CA LEU A 74 30.58 -34.64 -56.60
C LEU A 74 31.35 -34.24 -57.86
N GLU A 75 31.17 -34.96 -58.97
CA GLU A 75 31.67 -34.58 -60.29
C GLU A 75 31.02 -33.26 -60.76
N GLN A 76 29.71 -33.11 -60.62
CA GLN A 76 28.99 -31.87 -60.92
C GLN A 76 29.49 -30.69 -60.09
N CYS A 77 29.72 -30.88 -58.78
CA CYS A 77 30.37 -29.87 -57.93
C CYS A 77 31.77 -29.51 -58.45
N SER A 78 32.59 -30.52 -58.79
CA SER A 78 33.96 -30.31 -59.25
C SER A 78 34.03 -29.57 -60.58
N LEU A 79 33.07 -29.78 -61.49
CA LEU A 79 33.00 -29.11 -62.79
C LEU A 79 32.73 -27.60 -62.67
N LYS A 80 32.19 -27.12 -61.54
CA LYS A 80 31.97 -25.68 -61.31
C LYS A 80 33.24 -24.83 -61.32
N VAL A 81 34.42 -25.43 -61.14
CA VAL A 81 35.71 -24.73 -61.31
C VAL A 81 35.95 -24.21 -62.75
N LEU A 82 35.19 -24.70 -63.74
CA LEU A 82 35.29 -24.29 -65.14
C LEU A 82 34.42 -23.05 -65.46
N GLU A 83 33.55 -22.62 -64.55
CA GLU A 83 32.72 -21.42 -64.70
C GLU A 83 33.46 -20.20 -64.12
N PRO A 84 33.44 -19.01 -64.76
CA PRO A 84 34.24 -17.85 -64.31
C PRO A 84 33.97 -17.37 -62.87
N GLU A 85 32.76 -17.60 -62.37
CA GLU A 85 32.31 -17.29 -61.00
C GLU A 85 31.88 -18.55 -60.24
N GLY A 86 32.28 -19.72 -60.72
CA GLY A 86 31.85 -21.02 -60.19
C GLY A 86 32.65 -21.44 -58.97
N SER A 87 31.93 -21.89 -57.93
CA SER A 87 32.50 -22.35 -56.67
C SER A 87 32.04 -23.79 -56.41
N PRO A 88 32.94 -24.78 -56.49
CA PRO A 88 32.65 -26.16 -56.10
C PRO A 88 32.10 -26.27 -54.66
N SER A 89 32.66 -25.49 -53.73
CA SER A 89 32.16 -25.41 -52.35
C SER A 89 30.74 -24.86 -52.26
N LEU A 90 30.39 -23.81 -53.01
CA LEU A 90 29.04 -23.25 -53.03
C LEU A 90 28.03 -24.23 -53.62
N CYS A 91 28.43 -24.99 -54.65
CA CYS A 91 27.61 -26.04 -55.25
C CYS A 91 27.33 -27.16 -54.25
N LEU A 92 28.37 -27.61 -53.52
CA LEU A 92 28.24 -28.58 -52.44
C LEU A 92 27.29 -28.08 -51.33
N LEU A 93 27.47 -26.84 -50.85
CA LEU A 93 26.65 -26.26 -49.78
C LEU A 93 25.16 -26.18 -50.17
N LYS A 94 24.86 -25.88 -51.44
CA LYS A 94 23.48 -25.87 -51.96
C LYS A 94 22.89 -27.28 -52.02
N LEU A 95 23.60 -28.26 -52.56
CA LEU A 95 23.18 -29.66 -52.58
C LEU A 95 22.99 -30.26 -51.17
N MET A 96 23.90 -29.96 -50.24
CA MET A 96 23.74 -30.34 -48.83
C MET A 96 22.49 -29.71 -48.23
N GLY A 97 22.21 -28.43 -48.54
CA GLY A 97 20.98 -27.75 -48.15
C GLY A 97 19.71 -28.40 -48.73
N GLU A 98 19.72 -28.80 -50.00
CA GLU A 98 18.61 -29.53 -50.64
C GLU A 98 18.34 -30.90 -50.00
N LYS A 99 19.40 -31.60 -49.55
CA LYS A 99 19.29 -32.82 -48.72
C LYS A 99 18.89 -32.53 -47.26
N GLY A 100 18.62 -31.28 -46.92
CA GLY A 100 18.15 -30.82 -45.61
C GLY A 100 19.24 -30.65 -44.56
N CYS A 101 20.50 -30.45 -44.93
CA CYS A 101 21.57 -30.13 -43.98
C CYS A 101 21.24 -28.83 -43.24
N THR A 102 21.40 -28.82 -41.92
CA THR A 102 21.21 -27.63 -41.07
C THR A 102 22.51 -26.88 -40.81
N VAL A 103 22.41 -25.64 -40.32
CA VAL A 103 23.58 -24.84 -39.88
C VAL A 103 24.35 -25.53 -38.76
N MET A 104 23.66 -26.20 -37.83
CA MET A 104 24.29 -27.04 -36.79
C MET A 104 25.09 -28.19 -37.39
N GLU A 105 24.50 -28.97 -38.30
CA GLU A 105 25.21 -30.10 -38.94
C GLU A 105 26.43 -29.63 -39.74
N LEU A 106 26.33 -28.50 -40.45
CA LEU A 106 27.48 -27.89 -41.11
C LEU A 106 28.56 -27.48 -40.10
N SER A 107 28.17 -26.91 -38.95
CA SER A 107 29.10 -26.52 -37.89
C SER A 107 29.82 -27.73 -37.28
N ASP A 108 29.10 -28.83 -37.02
CA ASP A 108 29.69 -30.11 -36.59
C ASP A 108 30.79 -30.58 -37.56
N PHE A 109 30.51 -30.57 -38.87
CA PHE A 109 31.46 -31.03 -39.88
C PHE A 109 32.67 -30.10 -39.98
N LEU A 110 32.45 -28.78 -39.95
CA LEU A 110 33.50 -27.77 -39.98
C LEU A 110 34.40 -27.83 -38.73
N GLN A 111 33.83 -28.19 -37.56
CA GLN A 111 34.59 -28.44 -36.34
C GLN A 111 35.39 -29.74 -36.44
N ALA A 112 34.82 -30.82 -36.99
CA ALA A 112 35.50 -32.10 -37.22
C ALA A 112 36.65 -32.03 -38.25
N MET A 113 36.69 -30.99 -39.09
CA MET A 113 37.81 -30.66 -39.98
C MET A 113 38.62 -29.43 -39.53
N GLU A 114 38.41 -28.94 -38.30
CA GLU A 114 39.14 -27.84 -37.67
C GLU A 114 39.15 -26.52 -38.46
N HIS A 115 38.10 -26.23 -39.25
CA HIS A 115 38.07 -25.05 -40.12
C HIS A 115 37.55 -23.80 -39.40
N THR A 116 38.38 -23.25 -38.52
CA THR A 116 38.07 -22.10 -37.64
C THR A 116 37.59 -20.85 -38.38
N GLU A 117 38.12 -20.54 -39.56
CA GLU A 117 37.73 -19.35 -40.34
C GLU A 117 36.27 -19.42 -40.84
N VAL A 118 35.83 -20.56 -41.37
CA VAL A 118 34.43 -20.77 -41.80
C VAL A 118 33.50 -20.82 -40.60
N LEU A 119 33.94 -21.41 -39.48
CA LEU A 119 33.20 -21.38 -38.21
C LEU A 119 33.00 -19.94 -37.69
N GLN A 120 34.01 -19.07 -37.79
CA GLN A 120 33.89 -17.65 -37.41
C GLN A 120 32.97 -16.86 -38.35
N LEU A 121 32.79 -17.28 -39.61
CA LEU A 121 31.78 -16.71 -40.50
C LEU A 121 30.35 -17.14 -40.15
N LEU A 122 30.19 -18.34 -39.57
CA LEU A 122 28.92 -18.85 -39.02
C LEU A 122 28.64 -18.34 -37.59
N SER A 123 29.67 -17.86 -36.87
CA SER A 123 29.58 -17.35 -35.50
C SER A 123 30.70 -16.31 -35.23
N PRO A 124 30.52 -15.04 -35.66
CA PRO A 124 31.48 -13.98 -35.39
C PRO A 124 31.56 -13.67 -33.88
N PRO A 125 32.67 -13.09 -33.39
CA PRO A 125 32.79 -12.69 -31.99
C PRO A 125 31.65 -11.72 -31.63
N GLY A 126 30.84 -12.13 -30.64
CA GLY A 126 29.62 -11.45 -30.25
C GLY A 126 29.83 -10.03 -29.76
N LEU A 127 28.74 -9.28 -29.71
CA LEU A 127 28.69 -7.97 -29.09
C LEU A 127 29.15 -8.05 -27.63
N LYS A 128 30.09 -7.19 -27.23
CA LYS A 128 30.64 -7.17 -25.87
C LYS A 128 30.77 -5.75 -25.34
N ILE A 129 30.15 -5.49 -24.19
CA ILE A 129 30.33 -4.26 -23.43
C ILE A 129 31.67 -4.33 -22.69
N THR A 130 32.49 -3.28 -22.83
CA THR A 130 33.85 -3.17 -22.28
C THR A 130 33.97 -2.14 -21.16
N VAL A 131 33.06 -1.16 -21.10
CA VAL A 131 32.89 -0.23 -19.97
C VAL A 131 31.39 -0.11 -19.67
N ASN A 132 31.00 -0.45 -18.44
CA ASN A 132 29.65 -0.19 -17.93
C ASN A 132 29.59 1.22 -17.30
N PRO A 133 28.41 1.86 -17.29
CA PRO A 133 28.24 3.10 -16.57
C PRO A 133 28.32 2.91 -15.07
N GLU A 134 29.01 3.83 -14.42
CA GLU A 134 29.23 3.85 -12.98
C GLU A 134 28.08 4.58 -12.29
N SER A 135 27.48 4.01 -11.24
CA SER A 135 26.49 4.71 -10.40
C SER A 135 27.15 5.87 -9.65
N LYS A 136 26.44 7.00 -9.49
CA LYS A 136 26.97 8.22 -8.85
C LYS A 136 25.92 8.94 -8.01
N ALA A 137 26.36 9.59 -6.94
CA ALA A 137 25.57 10.62 -6.25
C ALA A 137 26.19 12.01 -6.48
N VAL A 138 25.35 12.99 -6.77
CA VAL A 138 25.75 14.36 -7.17
C VAL A 138 24.80 15.41 -6.57
N LEU A 139 25.22 16.67 -6.55
CA LEU A 139 24.33 17.79 -6.21
C LEU A 139 23.57 18.28 -7.44
N ALA A 140 22.33 18.76 -7.23
CA ALA A 140 21.60 19.51 -8.24
C ALA A 140 22.44 20.70 -8.75
N GLY A 141 22.41 20.93 -10.07
CA GLY A 141 23.22 21.93 -10.76
C GLY A 141 24.55 21.41 -11.33
N GLN A 142 25.06 20.27 -10.87
CA GLN A 142 26.36 19.74 -11.36
C GLN A 142 26.30 19.16 -12.78
N PHE A 143 27.46 19.13 -13.44
CA PHE A 143 27.69 18.37 -14.67
C PHE A 143 27.76 16.87 -14.34
N VAL A 144 27.12 16.02 -15.15
CA VAL A 144 27.14 14.56 -14.97
C VAL A 144 27.38 13.87 -16.29
N LYS A 145 28.25 12.84 -16.26
CA LYS A 145 28.50 11.97 -17.40
C LYS A 145 28.43 10.49 -17.01
N LEU A 146 27.59 9.73 -17.71
CA LEU A 146 27.53 8.27 -17.67
C LEU A 146 28.14 7.71 -18.95
N CYS A 147 29.09 6.78 -18.84
CA CYS A 147 29.82 6.22 -19.99
C CYS A 147 29.51 4.73 -20.18
N CYS A 148 29.12 4.33 -21.39
CA CYS A 148 29.03 2.95 -21.83
C CYS A 148 29.91 2.77 -23.07
N ARG A 149 30.81 1.79 -23.07
CA ARG A 149 31.67 1.49 -24.23
C ARG A 149 31.61 0.01 -24.55
N ALA A 150 31.65 -0.32 -25.83
CA ALA A 150 31.49 -1.68 -26.32
C ALA A 150 32.25 -1.92 -27.62
N THR A 151 32.46 -3.20 -27.92
CA THR A 151 33.05 -3.72 -29.16
C THR A 151 32.08 -4.70 -29.82
N GLY A 152 31.92 -4.60 -31.13
CA GLY A 152 31.06 -5.50 -31.91
C GLY A 152 31.27 -5.27 -33.40
N HIS A 153 31.18 -6.35 -34.17
CA HIS A 153 31.33 -6.31 -35.63
C HIS A 153 29.96 -6.21 -36.31
N PRO A 154 29.78 -5.46 -37.42
CA PRO A 154 30.77 -4.59 -38.07
C PRO A 154 30.97 -3.23 -37.39
N PHE A 155 29.99 -2.77 -36.59
CA PHE A 155 30.04 -1.55 -35.79
C PHE A 155 29.04 -1.66 -34.62
N VAL A 156 29.14 -0.75 -33.64
CA VAL A 156 28.21 -0.66 -32.51
C VAL A 156 27.44 0.66 -32.51
N GLN A 157 26.18 0.59 -32.09
CA GLN A 157 25.29 1.73 -31.86
C GLN A 157 24.78 1.68 -30.42
N TYR A 158 24.56 2.85 -29.83
CA TYR A 158 24.12 3.00 -28.44
C TYR A 158 22.70 3.57 -28.40
N GLN A 159 21.93 3.23 -27.37
CA GLN A 159 20.70 3.92 -27.01
C GLN A 159 20.48 3.87 -25.50
N TRP A 160 20.35 5.04 -24.87
CA TRP A 160 20.12 5.17 -23.43
C TRP A 160 18.64 5.16 -23.09
N PHE A 161 18.36 4.57 -21.92
CA PHE A 161 17.04 4.48 -21.30
C PHE A 161 17.13 4.97 -19.85
N LYS A 162 16.08 5.65 -19.40
CA LYS A 162 15.83 5.93 -17.99
C LYS A 162 14.66 5.06 -17.57
N MET A 163 14.89 4.14 -16.62
CA MET A 163 13.96 3.03 -16.35
C MET A 163 13.56 2.34 -17.67
N ASN A 164 12.27 2.25 -17.98
CA ASN A 164 11.72 1.66 -19.21
C ASN A 164 11.55 2.67 -20.37
N LYS A 165 11.94 3.94 -20.23
CA LYS A 165 11.71 4.99 -21.23
C LYS A 165 12.99 5.35 -21.97
N GLU A 166 12.92 5.32 -23.31
CA GLU A 166 14.01 5.76 -24.18
C GLU A 166 14.29 7.27 -24.00
N ILE A 167 15.57 7.63 -23.92
CA ILE A 167 16.00 9.02 -23.79
C ILE A 167 16.21 9.60 -25.20
N PRO A 168 15.46 10.65 -25.60
CA PRO A 168 15.66 11.30 -26.89
C PRO A 168 17.11 11.77 -27.05
N TYR A 169 17.70 11.49 -28.21
CA TYR A 169 19.10 11.83 -28.54
C TYR A 169 20.16 11.16 -27.66
N GLY A 170 19.78 10.21 -26.79
CA GLY A 170 20.69 9.36 -26.02
C GLY A 170 21.33 8.25 -26.88
N ASN A 171 21.86 8.57 -28.06
CA ASN A 171 22.37 7.57 -29.02
C ASN A 171 23.91 7.45 -29.05
N ALA A 172 24.61 8.12 -28.12
CA ALA A 172 26.06 8.11 -27.98
C ALA A 172 26.54 7.15 -26.87
N SER A 173 27.84 6.83 -26.88
CA SER A 173 28.53 6.09 -25.81
C SER A 173 28.58 6.83 -24.47
N GLU A 174 28.24 8.12 -24.44
CA GLU A 174 28.23 8.93 -23.22
C GLU A 174 26.88 9.67 -23.12
N LEU A 175 26.20 9.53 -21.98
CA LEU A 175 25.00 10.31 -21.65
C LEU A 175 25.44 11.47 -20.75
N ILE A 176 25.16 12.70 -21.19
CA ILE A 176 25.68 13.93 -20.59
C ILE A 176 24.51 14.80 -20.10
N PHE A 177 24.59 15.23 -18.84
CA PHE A 177 23.75 16.26 -18.25
C PHE A 177 24.63 17.48 -17.98
N ASN A 178 24.45 18.56 -18.73
CA ASN A 178 25.20 19.81 -18.52
C ASN A 178 24.87 20.45 -17.15
N THR A 179 23.65 20.23 -16.67
CA THR A 179 23.13 20.72 -15.40
C THR A 179 22.08 19.72 -14.92
N VAL A 180 22.41 18.91 -13.92
CA VAL A 180 21.53 17.85 -13.41
C VAL A 180 20.48 18.41 -12.45
N HIS A 181 19.24 17.93 -12.53
CA HIS A 181 18.12 18.32 -11.68
C HIS A 181 17.60 17.11 -10.88
N VAL A 182 16.82 17.32 -9.82
CA VAL A 182 16.23 16.23 -9.01
C VAL A 182 15.43 15.24 -9.86
N LYS A 183 14.65 15.74 -10.83
CA LYS A 183 13.91 14.94 -11.82
C LYS A 183 14.80 14.02 -12.68
N ASP A 184 16.11 14.28 -12.74
CA ASP A 184 17.09 13.48 -13.47
C ASP A 184 17.60 12.29 -12.62
N ALA A 185 17.32 12.21 -11.33
CA ALA A 185 17.61 11.02 -10.52
C ALA A 185 16.86 9.77 -11.00
N GLY A 186 17.48 8.59 -10.93
CA GLY A 186 16.89 7.30 -11.32
C GLY A 186 17.93 6.29 -11.84
N PHE A 187 17.46 5.14 -12.32
CA PHE A 187 18.32 4.12 -12.93
C PHE A 187 18.39 4.30 -14.45
N TYR A 188 19.61 4.20 -14.98
CA TYR A 188 19.96 4.36 -16.37
C TYR A 188 20.60 3.08 -16.91
N VAL A 189 20.22 2.70 -18.12
CA VAL A 189 20.84 1.59 -18.84
C VAL A 189 21.10 1.98 -20.29
N CYS A 190 22.21 1.50 -20.84
CA CYS A 190 22.55 1.68 -22.24
C CYS A 190 22.36 0.36 -22.99
N ARG A 191 21.49 0.35 -24.01
CA ARG A 191 21.41 -0.73 -24.99
C ARG A 191 22.47 -0.48 -26.04
N VAL A 192 23.42 -1.40 -26.18
CA VAL A 192 24.32 -1.47 -27.33
C VAL A 192 23.75 -2.44 -28.35
N ASN A 193 23.88 -2.18 -29.65
CA ASN A 193 23.53 -3.14 -30.68
C ASN A 193 24.49 -3.08 -31.88
N ASN A 194 24.55 -4.15 -32.67
CA ASN A 194 25.35 -4.26 -33.90
C ASN A 194 24.50 -4.73 -35.12
N ASN A 195 23.22 -4.39 -35.16
CA ASN A 195 22.20 -4.86 -36.13
C ASN A 195 21.93 -6.39 -36.17
N LEU A 196 22.76 -7.23 -35.54
CA LEU A 196 22.57 -8.69 -35.44
C LEU A 196 22.13 -9.12 -34.03
N THR A 197 22.69 -8.45 -33.02
CA THR A 197 22.47 -8.68 -31.60
C THR A 197 22.40 -7.34 -30.86
N PHE A 198 21.82 -7.36 -29.66
CA PHE A 198 21.90 -6.26 -28.72
C PHE A 198 22.27 -6.80 -27.34
N GLU A 199 22.93 -5.95 -26.56
CA GLU A 199 23.31 -6.20 -25.17
C GLU A 199 22.96 -4.96 -24.35
N PHE A 200 22.58 -5.17 -23.09
CA PHE A 200 22.33 -4.07 -22.16
C PHE A 200 23.52 -3.93 -21.21
N SER A 201 23.91 -2.68 -20.93
CA SER A 201 24.87 -2.41 -19.87
C SER A 201 24.32 -2.85 -18.51
N GLN A 202 25.19 -2.90 -17.51
CA GLN A 202 24.72 -2.86 -16.13
C GLN A 202 23.93 -1.56 -15.88
N TRP A 203 22.97 -1.63 -14.95
CA TRP A 203 22.23 -0.47 -14.48
C TRP A 203 23.14 0.47 -13.69
N SER A 204 23.10 1.76 -14.03
CA SER A 204 23.76 2.83 -13.30
C SER A 204 22.72 3.69 -12.60
N GLN A 205 22.84 3.82 -11.28
CA GLN A 205 22.00 4.72 -10.49
C GLN A 205 22.60 6.12 -10.50
N LEU A 206 21.81 7.10 -10.93
CA LEU A 206 22.09 8.51 -10.73
C LEU A 206 21.21 9.03 -9.59
N ASP A 207 21.86 9.49 -8.52
CA ASP A 207 21.21 10.03 -7.32
C ASP A 207 21.53 11.53 -7.23
N VAL A 208 20.49 12.38 -7.17
CA VAL A 208 20.63 13.83 -7.29
C VAL A 208 20.09 14.48 -6.02
N CYS A 209 21.01 15.03 -5.22
CA CYS A 209 20.70 15.65 -3.95
C CYS A 209 20.44 17.15 -4.15
N ASP A 210 19.26 17.62 -3.76
CA ASP A 210 18.94 19.04 -3.64
C ASP A 210 19.12 19.45 -2.18
N VAL A 211 20.09 20.33 -1.92
CA VAL A 211 20.54 20.66 -0.57
C VAL A 211 20.64 22.17 -0.44
N THR A 212 19.68 22.75 0.27
CA THR A 212 19.64 24.19 0.60
C THR A 212 20.67 24.57 1.67
N GLU A 213 20.95 23.65 2.61
CA GLU A 213 21.93 23.80 3.69
C GLU A 213 23.24 23.04 3.41
N VAL A 214 23.98 23.44 2.38
CA VAL A 214 25.33 22.87 2.17
C VAL A 214 26.30 23.46 3.19
N THR A 215 27.08 22.61 3.86
CA THR A 215 28.06 23.03 4.87
C THR A 215 29.07 24.06 4.34
N GLU A 216 29.53 25.00 5.19
CA GLU A 216 30.35 26.16 4.79
C GLU A 216 31.64 25.81 4.02
N ASN A 217 32.15 24.58 4.19
CA ASN A 217 33.31 24.08 3.47
C ASN A 217 33.06 23.94 1.96
N PHE A 218 31.82 23.67 1.54
CA PHE A 218 31.46 23.45 0.13
C PHE A 218 31.31 24.76 -0.66
N ARG A 219 31.02 25.88 0.01
CA ARG A 219 30.90 27.21 -0.63
C ARG A 219 32.24 27.81 -1.07
N ARG A 220 33.39 27.22 -0.71
CA ARG A 220 34.71 27.85 -0.85
C ARG A 220 35.56 27.43 -2.06
N SER A 221 35.07 26.53 -2.93
CA SER A 221 35.76 26.17 -4.19
C SER A 221 34.78 25.84 -5.33
N PRO A 222 34.35 26.83 -6.13
CA PRO A 222 33.55 26.60 -7.34
C PRO A 222 34.34 25.93 -8.47
N ASP A 223 35.67 26.10 -8.49
CA ASP A 223 36.55 25.56 -9.53
C ASP A 223 37.19 24.22 -9.12
N SER A 224 36.96 23.20 -9.95
CA SER A 224 37.69 21.91 -9.95
C SER A 224 37.58 21.01 -8.71
N LEU A 225 36.37 20.70 -8.26
CA LEU A 225 36.14 19.47 -7.47
C LEU A 225 36.26 18.23 -8.40
N PRO A 226 37.11 17.23 -8.09
CA PRO A 226 37.27 16.05 -8.95
C PRO A 226 36.02 15.15 -8.92
N GLU A 227 35.45 14.89 -10.10
CA GLU A 227 34.16 14.19 -10.39
C GLU A 227 34.03 12.73 -9.89
N SER A 228 34.83 12.29 -8.92
CA SER A 228 34.76 10.92 -8.38
C SER A 228 35.10 10.75 -6.91
N ARG A 229 35.61 11.77 -6.20
CA ARG A 229 35.96 11.58 -4.79
C ARG A 229 34.72 11.60 -3.92
N LEU A 230 34.72 10.74 -2.90
CA LEU A 230 33.68 10.71 -1.89
C LEU A 230 33.74 11.98 -1.03
N GLN A 231 32.61 12.63 -0.80
CA GLN A 231 32.55 13.81 0.07
C GLN A 231 31.18 13.94 0.75
N ILE A 232 31.17 14.04 2.08
CA ILE A 232 30.00 14.42 2.88
C ILE A 232 29.71 15.93 2.68
N CYS A 233 28.48 16.23 2.24
CA CYS A 233 27.98 17.59 2.01
C CYS A 233 27.08 18.07 3.15
N VAL A 234 26.28 17.17 3.73
CA VAL A 234 25.42 17.40 4.90
C VAL A 234 25.91 16.49 6.03
N GLU A 235 26.30 17.12 7.13
CA GLU A 235 26.69 16.48 8.37
C GLU A 235 25.46 16.29 9.27
N PRO A 236 25.40 15.23 10.10
CA PRO A 236 24.39 15.13 11.13
C PRO A 236 24.55 16.27 12.15
N LYS A 237 23.48 16.57 12.89
CA LYS A 237 23.44 17.59 13.93
C LYS A 237 23.09 16.93 15.28
N SER A 238 23.78 17.32 16.35
CA SER A 238 23.43 16.88 17.71
C SER A 238 22.02 17.30 18.07
N GLN A 239 21.29 16.43 18.75
CA GLN A 239 19.89 16.63 19.11
C GLN A 239 19.69 16.33 20.58
N LYS A 240 19.03 17.26 21.27
CA LYS A 240 18.52 17.03 22.62
C LYS A 240 17.05 16.67 22.46
N LEU A 241 16.70 15.42 22.76
CA LEU A 241 15.39 14.84 22.49
C LEU A 241 14.73 14.37 23.79
N MET A 242 13.41 14.41 23.80
CA MET A 242 12.60 13.79 24.85
C MET A 242 12.20 12.38 24.39
N LEU A 243 11.80 11.49 25.32
CA LEU A 243 11.37 10.15 24.94
C LEU A 243 10.16 10.23 23.98
N GLY A 244 9.97 9.22 23.12
CA GLY A 244 8.94 9.23 22.08
C GLY A 244 9.10 10.30 20.98
N SER A 245 10.14 11.14 21.00
CA SER A 245 10.42 12.07 19.90
C SER A 245 10.95 11.32 18.67
N THR A 246 10.72 11.88 17.48
CA THR A 246 11.40 11.43 16.26
C THR A 246 12.85 11.92 16.28
N LEU A 247 13.82 11.01 16.40
CA LEU A 247 15.22 11.31 16.07
C LEU A 247 15.38 11.24 14.55
N VAL A 248 15.93 12.31 13.94
CA VAL A 248 16.25 12.34 12.51
C VAL A 248 17.70 12.76 12.33
N LEU A 249 18.61 11.80 12.14
CA LEU A 249 20.00 12.10 11.77
C LEU A 249 20.16 11.99 10.26
N GLN A 250 20.64 13.07 9.65
CA GLN A 250 20.87 13.16 8.21
C GLN A 250 22.37 13.19 7.92
N CYS A 251 22.83 12.30 7.05
CA CYS A 251 24.17 12.33 6.46
C CYS A 251 24.03 12.18 4.95
N VAL A 252 24.50 13.16 4.18
CA VAL A 252 24.40 13.16 2.70
C VAL A 252 25.78 13.37 2.11
N ALA A 253 26.18 12.46 1.23
CA ALA A 253 27.43 12.50 0.50
C ALA A 253 27.23 12.37 -1.01
N ILE A 254 28.19 12.91 -1.75
CA ILE A 254 28.37 12.75 -3.21
C ILE A 254 29.59 11.85 -3.49
N GLY A 255 29.62 11.22 -4.66
CA GLY A 255 30.73 10.36 -5.05
C GLY A 255 30.48 9.50 -6.30
N SER A 256 31.57 8.95 -6.85
CA SER A 256 31.60 7.98 -7.95
C SER A 256 32.66 6.91 -7.63
N PRO A 257 32.30 5.66 -7.27
CA PRO A 257 30.95 5.09 -7.29
C PRO A 257 30.00 5.70 -6.25
N ILE A 258 28.71 5.37 -6.37
CA ILE A 258 27.65 5.87 -5.50
C ILE A 258 27.97 5.59 -4.02
N PRO A 259 27.80 6.57 -3.11
CA PRO A 259 28.08 6.38 -1.69
C PRO A 259 27.13 5.39 -1.01
N HIS A 260 27.69 4.49 -0.23
CA HIS A 260 27.00 3.68 0.78
C HIS A 260 27.19 4.27 2.17
N TYR A 261 26.25 3.97 3.07
CA TYR A 261 26.17 4.54 4.41
C TYR A 261 26.08 3.39 5.42
N GLN A 262 26.64 3.60 6.62
CA GLN A 262 26.44 2.72 7.77
C GLN A 262 26.44 3.59 9.03
N TRP A 263 25.33 3.60 9.76
CA TRP A 263 25.24 4.35 11.02
C TRP A 263 25.87 3.58 12.19
N PHE A 264 26.46 4.34 13.10
CA PHE A 264 27.07 3.88 14.34
C PHE A 264 26.48 4.64 15.52
N LYS A 265 26.43 3.96 16.66
CA LYS A 265 25.99 4.47 17.96
C LYS A 265 26.96 3.93 19.02
N ASN A 266 27.60 4.82 19.78
CA ASN A 266 28.58 4.43 20.80
C ASN A 266 29.64 3.44 20.27
N GLU A 267 30.26 3.79 19.13
CA GLU A 267 31.22 2.98 18.35
C GLU A 267 30.72 1.62 17.83
N SER A 268 29.45 1.27 18.04
CA SER A 268 28.85 0.02 17.56
C SER A 268 28.01 0.25 16.30
N PRO A 269 28.11 -0.59 15.26
CA PRO A 269 27.31 -0.43 14.05
C PRO A 269 25.84 -0.76 14.32
N LEU A 270 24.94 0.09 13.84
CA LEU A 270 23.50 -0.15 13.89
C LEU A 270 23.10 -1.13 12.78
N PRO A 271 22.54 -2.32 13.09
CA PRO A 271 22.20 -3.31 12.06
C PRO A 271 21.22 -2.75 11.04
N HIS A 272 21.50 -2.97 9.75
CA HIS A 272 20.64 -2.60 8.61
C HIS A 272 20.39 -1.09 8.38
N GLU A 273 20.96 -0.20 9.21
CA GLU A 273 20.86 1.25 9.06
C GLU A 273 21.87 1.80 8.06
N THR A 274 21.56 1.62 6.77
CA THR A 274 22.43 1.97 5.63
C THR A 274 21.88 3.09 4.73
N LYS A 275 21.00 3.95 5.27
CA LYS A 275 20.34 5.05 4.55
C LYS A 275 20.97 6.41 4.87
N LYS A 276 20.79 7.39 3.97
CA LYS A 276 21.16 8.81 4.20
C LYS A 276 20.48 9.45 5.42
N LEU A 277 19.31 8.92 5.78
CA LEU A 277 18.54 9.33 6.95
C LEU A 277 18.45 8.13 7.88
N TYR A 278 19.01 8.26 9.09
CA TYR A 278 18.68 7.41 10.21
C TYR A 278 17.52 8.06 10.97
N MET A 279 16.42 7.35 11.09
CA MET A 279 15.21 7.85 11.73
C MET A 279 14.70 6.86 12.74
N VAL A 280 14.55 7.30 13.98
CA VAL A 280 13.83 6.56 15.03
C VAL A 280 12.54 7.33 15.29
N PRO A 281 11.37 6.82 14.87
CA PRO A 281 10.09 7.52 15.06
C PRO A 281 9.77 7.83 16.52
N TYR A 282 10.25 7.00 17.45
CA TYR A 282 10.01 7.15 18.88
C TYR A 282 11.27 6.74 19.66
N VAL A 283 12.12 7.70 20.05
CA VAL A 283 13.32 7.38 20.86
C VAL A 283 12.97 6.99 22.29
N ASP A 284 13.72 6.06 22.87
CA ASP A 284 13.73 5.80 24.31
C ASP A 284 15.14 6.00 24.90
N LEU A 285 15.34 5.72 26.19
CA LEU A 285 16.64 5.89 26.85
C LEU A 285 17.76 5.03 26.23
N GLU A 286 17.42 3.90 25.62
CA GLU A 286 18.39 3.06 24.94
C GLU A 286 19.00 3.81 23.74
N HIS A 287 18.23 4.71 23.11
CA HIS A 287 18.62 5.56 21.98
C HIS A 287 19.53 6.73 22.35
N GLN A 288 19.91 6.90 23.62
CA GLN A 288 20.92 7.87 23.99
C GLN A 288 22.32 7.43 23.52
N GLY A 289 23.12 8.38 23.05
CA GLY A 289 24.51 8.12 22.74
C GLY A 289 25.12 9.07 21.72
N THR A 290 26.39 8.82 21.41
CA THR A 290 27.10 9.50 20.33
C THR A 290 26.91 8.73 19.03
N TYR A 291 26.32 9.37 18.04
CA TYR A 291 26.02 8.83 16.72
C TYR A 291 26.97 9.40 15.66
N TRP A 292 27.27 8.60 14.65
CA TRP A 292 27.97 9.02 13.44
C TRP A 292 27.65 8.09 12.28
N CYS A 293 27.92 8.53 11.06
CA CYS A 293 27.75 7.75 9.84
C CYS A 293 29.10 7.51 9.19
N HIS A 294 29.46 6.24 8.97
CA HIS A 294 30.52 5.88 8.04
C HIS A 294 29.96 5.92 6.63
N VAL A 295 30.55 6.71 5.75
CA VAL A 295 30.20 6.76 4.34
C VAL A 295 31.36 6.18 3.54
N TYR A 296 31.08 5.31 2.57
CA TYR A 296 32.11 4.65 1.77
C TYR A 296 31.63 4.32 0.37
N ASN A 297 32.58 4.15 -0.55
CA ASN A 297 32.38 3.46 -1.83
C ASN A 297 33.61 2.57 -2.11
N ASP A 298 33.69 1.96 -3.28
CA ASP A 298 34.82 1.08 -3.64
C ASP A 298 36.19 1.79 -3.77
N ARG A 299 36.27 3.11 -3.55
CA ARG A 299 37.48 3.94 -3.78
C ARG A 299 37.93 4.75 -2.57
N ASP A 300 37.02 5.45 -1.91
CA ASP A 300 37.27 6.35 -0.78
C ASP A 300 36.27 6.02 0.36
N SER A 301 36.60 6.40 1.60
CA SER A 301 35.68 6.37 2.74
C SER A 301 35.86 7.63 3.60
N GLN A 302 34.81 8.05 4.29
CA GLN A 302 34.78 9.24 5.12
C GLN A 302 33.76 9.07 6.26
N ASP A 303 34.18 9.38 7.48
CA ASP A 303 33.30 9.43 8.65
C ASP A 303 32.65 10.82 8.76
N SER A 304 31.36 10.85 9.11
CA SER A 304 30.69 12.08 9.51
C SER A 304 31.23 12.59 10.84
N LYS A 305 30.91 13.84 11.19
CA LYS A 305 31.04 14.30 12.56
C LYS A 305 30.25 13.40 13.50
N LYS A 306 30.85 13.17 14.68
CA LYS A 306 30.17 12.59 15.83
C LYS A 306 29.22 13.62 16.43
N VAL A 307 27.99 13.19 16.68
CA VAL A 307 26.92 14.02 17.24
C VAL A 307 26.29 13.33 18.43
N ASP A 308 25.99 14.09 19.46
CA ASP A 308 25.36 13.54 20.66
C ASP A 308 23.85 13.64 20.54
N VAL A 309 23.20 12.50 20.73
CA VAL A 309 21.77 12.40 20.99
C VAL A 309 21.61 12.27 22.49
N ILE A 310 21.24 13.36 23.14
CA ILE A 310 21.03 13.44 24.59
C ILE A 310 19.54 13.27 24.85
N ILE A 311 19.20 12.36 25.75
CA ILE A 311 17.82 12.01 26.11
C ILE A 311 17.65 12.25 27.60
N ASP A 312 16.97 13.33 27.95
CA ASP A 312 16.86 13.80 29.33
C ASP A 312 15.87 12.95 30.14
N GLU A 313 16.31 12.49 31.32
CA GLU A 313 15.44 12.03 32.40
C GLU A 313 15.10 13.20 33.36
N LEU A 314 13.86 13.24 33.85
CA LEU A 314 13.41 14.25 34.80
C LEU A 314 13.88 13.94 36.23
N ASN A 315 14.93 14.63 36.67
CA ASN A 315 15.12 14.94 38.10
C ASN A 315 14.24 16.13 38.49
N ASP A 316 13.53 16.00 39.60
CA ASP A 316 12.53 16.98 40.06
C ASP A 316 13.15 18.17 40.83
N LEU A 317 12.39 19.26 40.90
CA LEU A 317 12.57 20.48 41.71
C LEU A 317 13.77 21.39 41.38
N GLY A 318 13.48 22.41 40.56
CA GLY A 318 14.30 23.62 40.45
C GLY A 318 13.51 24.81 39.92
N HIS A 319 13.00 25.67 40.81
CA HIS A 319 12.56 27.01 40.40
C HIS A 319 13.76 27.83 39.91
N SER A 320 13.73 28.24 38.64
CA SER A 320 14.49 29.41 38.20
C SER A 320 13.64 30.22 37.21
N ASP A 321 13.30 31.45 37.60
CA ASP A 321 12.85 32.47 36.67
C ASP A 321 13.82 32.58 35.50
N ASN A 322 13.34 32.37 34.27
CA ASN A 322 13.93 32.98 33.10
C ASN A 322 12.83 33.34 32.10
N LYS A 323 12.85 34.59 31.66
CA LYS A 323 11.87 35.16 30.73
C LYS A 323 12.18 34.68 29.32
N GLU A 324 11.28 33.89 28.73
CA GLU A 324 11.19 33.75 27.29
C GLU A 324 9.78 34.13 26.80
N GLN A 325 9.69 34.55 25.54
CA GLN A 325 8.60 35.36 25.04
C GLN A 325 7.30 34.55 24.89
N THR A 326 6.20 35.10 25.41
CA THR A 326 4.85 34.54 25.28
C THR A 326 4.42 34.53 23.81
N ILE A 327 4.50 33.36 23.18
CA ILE A 327 3.76 33.08 21.95
C ILE A 327 2.32 32.76 22.37
N ASP A 328 1.39 33.65 22.01
CA ASP A 328 -0.04 33.61 22.36
C ASP A 328 -0.82 32.61 21.47
N GLN A 329 -0.24 31.42 21.23
CA GLN A 329 -0.80 30.38 20.37
C GLN A 329 -1.39 29.26 21.23
N PRO A 330 -2.67 28.88 21.03
CA PRO A 330 -3.27 27.74 21.72
C PRO A 330 -2.53 26.43 21.40
N LEU A 331 -2.47 25.55 22.40
CA LEU A 331 -1.86 24.23 22.30
C LEU A 331 -2.88 23.14 22.66
N ALA A 332 -2.69 21.95 22.08
CA ALA A 332 -3.42 20.73 22.42
C ALA A 332 -2.56 19.81 23.30
N LYS A 333 -3.11 19.09 24.30
CA LYS A 333 -2.33 18.04 25.02
C LYS A 333 -2.04 16.84 24.10
N ASP A 334 -2.95 16.58 23.17
CA ASP A 334 -2.90 15.52 22.17
C ASP A 334 -3.96 15.82 21.09
N LYS A 335 -3.89 15.18 19.91
CA LYS A 335 -4.90 15.32 18.84
C LYS A 335 -5.40 13.93 18.41
N VAL A 336 -6.68 13.64 18.64
CA VAL A 336 -7.27 12.31 18.42
C VAL A 336 -8.56 12.43 17.60
N ALA A 337 -8.72 11.56 16.61
CA ALA A 337 -9.91 11.54 15.76
C ALA A 337 -10.49 10.13 15.58
N LEU A 338 -11.82 10.02 15.65
CA LEU A 338 -12.57 8.84 15.23
C LEU A 338 -13.40 9.19 13.98
N LEU A 339 -13.19 8.44 12.91
CA LEU A 339 -13.90 8.58 11.64
C LEU A 339 -14.70 7.30 11.36
N ILE A 340 -16.01 7.43 11.17
CA ILE A 340 -16.90 6.31 10.83
C ILE A 340 -17.61 6.59 9.50
N GLY A 341 -17.52 5.64 8.57
CA GLY A 341 -18.22 5.68 7.27
C GLY A 341 -19.14 4.48 7.08
N ASN A 342 -20.45 4.67 7.21
CA ASN A 342 -21.43 3.59 7.05
C ASN A 342 -22.10 3.68 5.67
N MET A 343 -22.07 2.57 4.92
CA MET A 343 -22.51 2.48 3.52
C MET A 343 -23.39 1.27 3.24
N ASN A 344 -23.01 0.09 3.73
CA ASN A 344 -23.62 -1.19 3.41
C ASN A 344 -24.74 -1.57 4.39
N TYR A 345 -25.70 -0.66 4.55
CA TYR A 345 -26.91 -0.91 5.33
C TYR A 345 -27.66 -2.16 4.86
N TRP A 346 -28.18 -2.92 5.82
CA TRP A 346 -28.90 -4.17 5.55
C TRP A 346 -30.34 -3.91 5.12
N GLU A 347 -31.05 -3.02 5.84
CA GLU A 347 -32.49 -2.75 5.66
C GLU A 347 -32.79 -1.33 5.10
N HIS A 348 -31.74 -0.58 4.70
CA HIS A 348 -31.83 0.82 4.25
C HIS A 348 -31.01 1.05 2.96
N PRO A 349 -31.23 2.18 2.22
CA PRO A 349 -30.49 2.46 0.99
C PRO A 349 -28.97 2.52 1.20
N LYS A 350 -28.21 1.90 0.31
CA LYS A 350 -26.74 1.92 0.37
C LYS A 350 -26.17 3.26 -0.10
N LEU A 351 -25.05 3.66 0.50
CA LEU A 351 -24.27 4.86 0.14
C LEU A 351 -22.94 4.46 -0.51
N LYS A 352 -22.19 5.42 -1.07
CA LYS A 352 -20.89 5.18 -1.74
C LYS A 352 -19.80 6.17 -1.35
N ALA A 353 -20.14 7.43 -1.17
CA ALA A 353 -19.19 8.48 -0.85
C ALA A 353 -18.44 8.31 0.50
N PRO A 354 -19.03 7.75 1.57
CA PRO A 354 -18.35 7.62 2.87
C PRO A 354 -16.97 6.92 2.81
N LEU A 355 -16.77 5.98 1.88
CA LEU A 355 -15.46 5.35 1.64
C LEU A 355 -14.39 6.37 1.22
N VAL A 356 -14.70 7.21 0.24
CA VAL A 356 -13.75 8.24 -0.24
C VAL A 356 -13.59 9.33 0.80
N ASP A 357 -14.68 9.74 1.44
CA ASP A 357 -14.69 10.86 2.37
C ASP A 357 -13.91 10.56 3.66
N VAL A 358 -14.12 9.38 4.24
CA VAL A 358 -13.34 8.93 5.40
C VAL A 358 -11.86 8.77 5.04
N TYR A 359 -11.54 8.25 3.84
CA TYR A 359 -10.14 8.04 3.43
C TYR A 359 -9.38 9.37 3.23
N GLU A 360 -9.97 10.31 2.50
CA GLU A 360 -9.35 11.62 2.31
C GLU A 360 -9.23 12.40 3.62
N LEU A 361 -10.28 12.43 4.45
CA LEU A 361 -10.22 13.09 5.75
C LEU A 361 -9.17 12.45 6.69
N THR A 362 -9.05 11.12 6.67
CA THR A 362 -8.00 10.40 7.43
C THR A 362 -6.62 10.92 7.07
N ASN A 363 -6.33 11.08 5.77
CA ASN A 363 -5.02 11.49 5.28
C ASN A 363 -4.73 12.98 5.51
N LEU A 364 -5.76 13.84 5.53
CA LEU A 364 -5.61 15.26 5.90
C LEU A 364 -5.41 15.45 7.40
N LEU A 365 -6.17 14.75 8.24
CA LEU A 365 -5.99 14.80 9.70
C LEU A 365 -4.64 14.22 10.14
N ARG A 366 -4.13 13.19 9.47
CA ARG A 366 -2.75 12.68 9.69
C ARG A 366 -1.67 13.72 9.36
N GLN A 367 -1.88 14.58 8.34
CA GLN A 367 -0.98 15.72 8.06
C GLN A 367 -1.07 16.84 9.11
N LEU A 368 -2.12 16.84 9.94
CA LEU A 368 -2.34 17.72 11.08
C LEU A 368 -2.00 17.03 12.41
N ASP A 369 -1.13 16.03 12.41
CA ASP A 369 -0.68 15.25 13.58
C ASP A 369 -1.80 14.59 14.42
N PHE A 370 -2.96 14.29 13.82
CA PHE A 370 -4.01 13.54 14.52
C PHE A 370 -3.71 12.04 14.54
N LYS A 371 -3.92 11.44 15.71
CA LYS A 371 -4.13 10.00 15.89
C LYS A 371 -5.53 9.64 15.41
N VAL A 372 -5.63 9.27 14.13
CA VAL A 372 -6.90 8.90 13.48
C VAL A 372 -7.16 7.41 13.62
N VAL A 373 -8.36 7.02 14.04
CA VAL A 373 -8.93 5.68 13.83
C VAL A 373 -10.03 5.82 12.77
N SER A 374 -9.96 5.06 11.68
CA SER A 374 -10.93 5.14 10.58
C SER A 374 -11.58 3.78 10.31
N LEU A 375 -12.91 3.75 10.34
CA LEU A 375 -13.70 2.52 10.34
C LEU A 375 -14.85 2.61 9.34
N LEU A 376 -15.07 1.52 8.60
CA LEU A 376 -16.20 1.38 7.67
C LEU A 376 -17.23 0.35 8.13
N ASP A 377 -18.49 0.59 7.77
CA ASP A 377 -19.61 -0.36 7.86
C ASP A 377 -19.78 -1.02 9.24
N LEU A 378 -19.95 -0.18 10.26
CA LEU A 378 -20.04 -0.63 11.66
C LEU A 378 -21.49 -0.93 12.09
N THR A 379 -21.65 -2.03 12.82
CA THR A 379 -22.88 -2.37 13.57
C THR A 379 -23.07 -1.47 14.79
N GLU A 380 -24.26 -1.45 15.41
CA GLU A 380 -24.53 -0.64 16.61
C GLU A 380 -23.53 -0.96 17.74
N TYR A 381 -23.30 -2.25 17.96
CA TYR A 381 -22.34 -2.75 18.94
C TYR A 381 -20.90 -2.30 18.62
N GLU A 382 -20.48 -2.41 17.35
CA GLU A 382 -19.14 -1.98 16.92
C GLU A 382 -18.96 -0.46 17.00
N MET A 383 -19.97 0.33 16.64
CA MET A 383 -19.95 1.79 16.79
C MET A 383 -19.82 2.20 18.25
N ARG A 384 -20.55 1.56 19.17
CA ARG A 384 -20.44 1.84 20.61
C ARG A 384 -19.04 1.55 21.13
N ASN A 385 -18.46 0.41 20.76
CA ASN A 385 -17.10 0.05 21.19
C ASN A 385 -16.02 0.94 20.57
N ALA A 386 -16.18 1.35 19.31
CA ALA A 386 -15.28 2.31 18.67
C ALA A 386 -15.31 3.68 19.38
N VAL A 387 -16.50 4.13 19.80
CA VAL A 387 -16.68 5.34 20.61
C VAL A 387 -16.07 5.17 22.01
N ASP A 388 -16.25 4.02 22.67
CA ASP A 388 -15.64 3.76 23.98
C ASP A 388 -14.10 3.76 23.91
N GLU A 389 -13.50 3.10 22.92
CA GLU A 389 -12.05 3.15 22.68
C GLU A 389 -11.55 4.58 22.36
N PHE A 390 -12.30 5.35 21.58
CA PHE A 390 -12.02 6.77 21.35
C PHE A 390 -12.08 7.59 22.65
N LEU A 391 -13.09 7.38 23.50
CA LEU A 391 -13.22 8.04 24.81
C LEU A 391 -12.11 7.65 25.80
N LEU A 392 -11.49 6.47 25.66
CA LEU A 392 -10.29 6.09 26.42
C LEU A 392 -9.05 6.88 25.98
N LEU A 393 -8.99 7.33 24.73
CA LEU A 393 -7.93 8.18 24.20
C LEU A 393 -8.12 9.68 24.50
N LEU A 394 -9.24 10.09 25.11
CA LEU A 394 -9.51 11.47 25.49
C LEU A 394 -9.22 11.75 26.96
N ASP A 395 -8.69 12.95 27.20
CA ASP A 395 -8.14 13.41 28.48
C ASP A 395 -8.03 14.94 28.48
N LYS A 396 -7.67 15.52 29.62
CA LYS A 396 -7.67 16.97 29.85
C LYS A 396 -6.83 17.72 28.82
N GLY A 397 -7.44 18.66 28.09
CA GLY A 397 -6.74 19.45 27.07
C GLY A 397 -6.49 18.73 25.74
N VAL A 398 -6.88 17.46 25.58
CA VAL A 398 -6.84 16.74 24.29
C VAL A 398 -7.87 17.32 23.32
N TYR A 399 -7.51 17.44 22.04
CA TYR A 399 -8.46 17.80 20.98
C TYR A 399 -9.09 16.52 20.44
N GLY A 400 -10.39 16.35 20.66
CA GLY A 400 -11.17 15.23 20.15
C GLY A 400 -12.00 15.64 18.95
N LEU A 401 -11.88 14.88 17.86
CA LEU A 401 -12.70 15.05 16.65
C LEU A 401 -13.48 13.76 16.34
N LEU A 402 -14.79 13.88 16.18
CA LEU A 402 -15.64 12.82 15.63
C LEU A 402 -16.12 13.24 14.24
N TYR A 403 -15.85 12.43 13.23
CA TYR A 403 -16.48 12.54 11.91
C TYR A 403 -17.34 11.31 11.63
N TYR A 404 -18.55 11.56 11.14
CA TYR A 404 -19.47 10.50 10.74
C TYR A 404 -20.05 10.80 9.37
N ALA A 405 -19.96 9.84 8.47
CA ALA A 405 -20.61 9.84 7.16
C ALA A 405 -21.55 8.64 7.03
N GLY A 406 -22.83 8.90 6.80
CA GLY A 406 -23.84 7.84 6.72
C GLY A 406 -25.27 8.35 6.92
N HIS A 407 -26.21 7.42 7.08
CA HIS A 407 -27.58 7.75 7.47
C HIS A 407 -27.62 8.33 8.89
N GLY A 408 -28.50 9.30 9.08
CA GLY A 408 -28.67 10.00 10.34
C GLY A 408 -30.00 10.72 10.39
N TYR A 409 -30.42 11.07 11.59
CA TYR A 409 -31.64 11.83 11.84
C TYR A 409 -31.46 12.78 13.03
N GLU A 410 -32.38 13.73 13.20
CA GLU A 410 -32.38 14.67 14.32
C GLU A 410 -33.77 14.84 14.92
N ASN A 411 -33.95 14.33 16.15
CA ASN A 411 -35.19 14.47 16.93
C ASN A 411 -34.97 15.45 18.09
N PHE A 412 -35.78 16.50 18.12
CA PHE A 412 -35.77 17.54 19.17
C PHE A 412 -34.40 18.22 19.40
N GLY A 413 -33.57 18.29 18.35
CA GLY A 413 -32.22 18.86 18.41
C GLY A 413 -31.12 17.88 18.84
N ASN A 414 -31.47 16.61 19.08
CA ASN A 414 -30.53 15.53 19.32
C ASN A 414 -30.29 14.77 18.02
N SER A 415 -29.01 14.63 17.64
CA SER A 415 -28.57 14.05 16.38
C SER A 415 -28.19 12.59 16.62
N PHE A 416 -28.66 11.69 15.75
CA PHE A 416 -28.46 10.25 15.88
C PHE A 416 -27.79 9.69 14.63
N MET A 417 -26.69 8.96 14.85
CA MET A 417 -25.97 8.21 13.81
C MET A 417 -26.59 6.82 13.70
N VAL A 418 -26.89 6.38 12.46
CA VAL A 418 -27.58 5.11 12.18
C VAL A 418 -26.55 4.02 11.78
N PRO A 419 -26.45 2.91 12.53
CA PRO A 419 -25.60 1.77 12.21
C PRO A 419 -26.04 0.98 10.96
N VAL A 420 -25.15 0.15 10.38
CA VAL A 420 -25.50 -0.63 9.18
C VAL A 420 -26.53 -1.74 9.42
N ASP A 421 -26.62 -2.23 10.66
CA ASP A 421 -27.55 -3.27 11.12
C ASP A 421 -28.88 -2.70 11.65
N ALA A 422 -29.11 -1.38 11.54
CA ALA A 422 -30.34 -0.76 12.01
C ALA A 422 -31.59 -1.35 11.30
N PRO A 423 -32.61 -1.80 12.05
CA PRO A 423 -33.82 -2.38 11.47
C PRO A 423 -34.66 -1.33 10.72
N ASN A 424 -35.65 -1.77 9.96
CA ASN A 424 -36.58 -0.86 9.27
C ASN A 424 -38.04 -1.09 9.75
N PRO A 425 -38.64 -0.17 10.51
CA PRO A 425 -38.10 1.11 11.00
C PRO A 425 -37.12 0.96 12.18
N TYR A 426 -36.30 1.99 12.43
CA TYR A 426 -35.41 2.10 13.60
C TYR A 426 -35.84 3.22 14.56
N ARG A 427 -35.27 3.20 15.76
CA ARG A 427 -35.49 4.12 16.89
C ARG A 427 -34.17 4.51 17.54
N SER A 428 -34.20 5.45 18.49
CA SER A 428 -33.02 5.93 19.22
C SER A 428 -32.24 4.83 19.95
N GLU A 429 -32.92 3.77 20.39
CA GLU A 429 -32.31 2.58 21.00
C GLU A 429 -31.34 1.85 20.06
N ASN A 430 -31.64 1.79 18.77
CA ASN A 430 -30.83 1.13 17.73
C ASN A 430 -29.73 2.06 17.15
N CYS A 431 -29.46 3.20 17.79
CA CYS A 431 -28.68 4.30 17.23
C CYS A 431 -27.76 4.94 18.28
N LEU A 432 -26.81 5.76 17.81
CA LEU A 432 -25.88 6.49 18.67
C LEU A 432 -26.23 7.98 18.70
N CYS A 433 -26.69 8.47 19.85
CA CYS A 433 -26.93 9.89 20.10
C CYS A 433 -25.61 10.65 20.27
N VAL A 434 -25.34 11.62 19.40
CA VAL A 434 -24.09 12.40 19.39
C VAL A 434 -23.94 13.25 20.65
N GLN A 435 -25.04 13.78 21.19
CA GLN A 435 -25.03 14.60 22.41
C GLN A 435 -24.62 13.80 23.66
N ASN A 436 -24.90 12.49 23.70
CA ASN A 436 -24.38 11.59 24.74
C ASN A 436 -22.85 11.42 24.63
N ILE A 437 -22.32 11.29 23.40
CA ILE A 437 -20.87 11.21 23.16
C ILE A 437 -20.19 12.50 23.61
N LEU A 438 -20.75 13.66 23.23
CA LEU A 438 -20.26 14.97 23.68
C LEU A 438 -20.23 15.08 25.22
N LYS A 439 -21.27 14.64 25.93
CA LYS A 439 -21.29 14.63 27.39
C LYS A 439 -20.10 13.86 27.97
N LEU A 440 -19.82 12.67 27.43
CA LEU A 440 -18.69 11.83 27.85
C LEU A 440 -17.33 12.45 27.49
N MET A 441 -17.22 13.14 26.35
CA MET A 441 -16.01 13.92 26.02
C MET A 441 -15.79 15.08 27.00
N GLN A 442 -16.85 15.78 27.43
CA GLN A 442 -16.76 16.82 28.47
C GLN A 442 -16.33 16.27 29.84
N GLU A 443 -16.70 15.03 30.16
CA GLU A 443 -16.24 14.34 31.38
C GLU A 443 -14.73 14.03 31.35
N LYS A 444 -14.10 14.05 30.17
CA LYS A 444 -12.65 13.93 29.99
C LYS A 444 -11.89 15.26 30.01
N GLU A 445 -12.57 16.39 30.25
CA GLU A 445 -11.96 17.74 30.25
C GLU A 445 -11.18 18.11 28.97
N THR A 446 -11.61 17.59 27.81
CA THR A 446 -11.00 17.85 26.49
C THR A 446 -10.79 19.34 26.23
N GLY A 447 -9.72 19.69 25.51
CA GLY A 447 -9.37 21.08 25.16
C GLY A 447 -10.21 21.63 24.01
N LEU A 448 -10.61 20.76 23.07
CA LEU A 448 -11.48 21.09 21.93
C LEU A 448 -12.33 19.86 21.60
N ASN A 449 -13.62 20.09 21.30
CA ASN A 449 -14.57 19.06 20.87
C ASN A 449 -15.12 19.42 19.49
N VAL A 450 -14.74 18.68 18.45
CA VAL A 450 -15.22 18.90 17.08
C VAL A 450 -16.08 17.73 16.63
N PHE A 451 -17.30 18.03 16.16
CA PHE A 451 -18.22 17.07 15.57
C PHE A 451 -18.53 17.47 14.14
N LEU A 452 -18.13 16.63 13.18
CA LEU A 452 -18.37 16.84 11.76
C LEU A 452 -19.36 15.76 11.28
N LEU A 453 -20.61 16.15 11.06
CA LEU A 453 -21.70 15.21 10.81
C LEU A 453 -22.20 15.31 9.36
N ASP A 454 -21.74 14.37 8.54
CA ASP A 454 -22.06 14.22 7.11
C ASP A 454 -23.24 13.26 6.93
N MET A 455 -24.40 13.71 7.41
CA MET A 455 -25.61 12.91 7.50
C MET A 455 -26.87 13.77 7.35
N CYS A 456 -27.99 13.14 6.99
CA CYS A 456 -29.30 13.77 7.03
C CYS A 456 -29.69 14.18 8.46
N ARG A 457 -30.53 15.22 8.57
CA ARG A 457 -31.04 15.76 9.84
C ARG A 457 -32.56 15.94 9.82
N LYS A 458 -33.24 15.10 9.05
CA LYS A 458 -34.70 14.94 9.09
C LYS A 458 -35.13 14.36 10.44
N ARG A 459 -36.40 14.57 10.80
CA ARG A 459 -37.04 13.92 11.95
C ARG A 459 -37.28 12.44 11.62
N ASN A 460 -37.05 11.55 12.59
CA ASN A 460 -37.54 10.18 12.54
C ASN A 460 -38.89 10.11 13.28
N ASP A 461 -39.97 9.87 12.53
CA ASP A 461 -41.33 9.82 13.09
C ASP A 461 -41.66 8.50 13.80
N TYR A 462 -40.80 7.46 13.71
CA TYR A 462 -40.94 6.22 14.47
C TYR A 462 -40.29 6.28 15.86
N ASP A 463 -39.50 7.32 16.12
CA ASP A 463 -38.81 7.58 17.38
C ASP A 463 -39.57 8.60 18.22
N ASP A 464 -40.56 8.10 18.97
CA ASP A 464 -41.37 8.86 19.91
C ASP A 464 -40.60 9.29 21.18
N THR A 465 -39.32 8.94 21.31
CA THR A 465 -38.55 9.29 22.50
C THR A 465 -38.28 10.79 22.56
N ILE A 466 -38.54 11.39 23.72
CA ILE A 466 -38.15 12.78 24.03
C ILE A 466 -37.01 12.69 25.04
N PRO A 467 -35.75 12.55 24.60
CA PRO A 467 -34.64 12.33 25.51
C PRO A 467 -34.34 13.64 26.26
N ILE A 468 -34.61 13.64 27.56
CA ILE A 468 -34.21 14.70 28.47
C ILE A 468 -32.77 14.42 28.90
N LEU A 469 -31.80 14.89 28.11
CA LEU A 469 -30.40 14.88 28.53
C LEU A 469 -30.18 15.93 29.63
N ASP A 470 -29.29 15.63 30.57
CA ASP A 470 -28.77 16.63 31.50
C ASP A 470 -28.18 17.82 30.72
N ALA A 471 -28.31 19.02 31.28
CA ALA A 471 -27.70 20.21 30.70
C ALA A 471 -26.18 20.02 30.55
N LEU A 472 -25.69 20.10 29.31
CA LEU A 472 -24.27 20.02 29.00
C LEU A 472 -23.50 21.12 29.75
N LYS A 473 -22.28 20.81 30.19
CA LYS A 473 -21.44 21.80 30.89
C LYS A 473 -21.08 22.93 29.93
N VAL A 474 -20.98 24.17 30.41
CA VAL A 474 -20.50 25.29 29.58
C VAL A 474 -18.98 25.26 29.53
N THR A 475 -18.41 24.41 28.68
CA THR A 475 -16.95 24.27 28.49
C THR A 475 -16.38 25.25 27.46
N ALA A 476 -17.23 25.97 26.72
CA ALA A 476 -16.86 27.00 25.75
C ALA A 476 -15.79 26.59 24.71
N ASN A 477 -15.83 25.31 24.30
CA ASN A 477 -14.84 24.67 23.43
C ASN A 477 -15.44 23.63 22.46
N ILE A 478 -16.72 23.77 22.11
CA ILE A 478 -17.46 22.81 21.27
C ILE A 478 -17.73 23.44 19.90
N VAL A 479 -17.55 22.66 18.85
CA VAL A 479 -17.83 23.02 17.46
C VAL A 479 -18.53 21.87 16.76
N PHE A 480 -19.73 22.11 16.24
CA PHE A 480 -20.40 21.24 15.29
C PHE A 480 -20.35 21.86 13.90
N GLY A 481 -19.88 21.10 12.92
CA GLY A 481 -20.10 21.34 11.49
C GLY A 481 -21.07 20.28 10.97
N TYR A 482 -22.33 20.67 10.74
CA TYR A 482 -23.32 19.78 10.14
C TYR A 482 -23.31 19.98 8.62
N ALA A 483 -23.19 18.91 7.85
CA ALA A 483 -23.22 18.97 6.38
C ALA A 483 -24.54 19.51 5.81
N THR A 484 -25.62 19.54 6.60
CA THR A 484 -26.92 20.08 6.22
C THR A 484 -27.62 20.76 7.40
N CYS A 485 -28.60 21.62 7.10
CA CYS A 485 -29.43 22.29 8.10
C CYS A 485 -30.38 21.30 8.81
N GLN A 486 -30.87 21.68 10.01
CA GLN A 486 -31.90 20.92 10.70
C GLN A 486 -33.15 20.72 9.83
N GLY A 487 -33.64 19.48 9.73
CA GLY A 487 -34.78 19.11 8.88
C GLY A 487 -34.44 18.79 7.41
N ALA A 488 -33.19 18.98 6.98
CA ALA A 488 -32.76 18.79 5.59
C ALA A 488 -31.94 17.49 5.38
N GLU A 489 -31.58 17.24 4.12
CA GLU A 489 -30.79 16.07 3.67
C GLU A 489 -29.35 16.46 3.35
N ALA A 490 -28.43 15.51 3.47
CA ALA A 490 -27.08 15.60 2.94
C ALA A 490 -26.96 14.68 1.71
N PHE A 491 -26.22 15.10 0.68
CA PHE A 491 -26.21 14.41 -0.62
C PHE A 491 -24.82 13.92 -1.04
N GLU A 492 -24.80 12.76 -1.70
CA GLU A 492 -23.67 12.25 -2.49
C GLU A 492 -23.99 12.22 -4.00
N ILE A 493 -22.96 12.18 -4.85
CA ILE A 493 -23.13 12.21 -6.32
C ILE A 493 -23.13 10.78 -6.86
N GLN A 494 -24.32 10.24 -7.14
CA GLN A 494 -24.54 8.82 -7.49
C GLN A 494 -23.76 8.27 -8.71
N HIS A 495 -23.36 9.13 -9.65
CA HIS A 495 -22.78 8.73 -10.95
C HIS A 495 -21.25 8.76 -11.02
N SER A 496 -20.56 9.26 -10.01
CA SER A 496 -19.09 9.38 -10.00
C SER A 496 -18.50 8.53 -8.88
N GLY A 497 -18.16 7.28 -9.19
CA GLY A 497 -17.89 6.21 -8.21
C GLY A 497 -16.74 6.42 -7.22
N LEU A 498 -15.88 7.44 -7.43
CA LEU A 498 -14.82 7.85 -6.51
C LEU A 498 -14.85 9.37 -6.22
N ALA A 499 -16.02 10.01 -6.31
CA ALA A 499 -16.19 11.38 -5.89
C ALA A 499 -16.64 11.46 -4.43
N ASN A 500 -16.23 12.54 -3.77
CA ASN A 500 -16.67 12.88 -2.43
C ASN A 500 -18.17 13.20 -2.32
N GLY A 501 -18.69 13.07 -1.11
CA GLY A 501 -19.90 13.75 -0.67
C GLY A 501 -19.74 15.27 -0.74
N ILE A 502 -20.85 16.00 -0.81
CA ILE A 502 -20.79 17.46 -1.05
C ILE A 502 -20.05 18.20 0.07
N PHE A 503 -20.19 17.77 1.32
CA PHE A 503 -19.50 18.44 2.43
C PHE A 503 -17.99 18.21 2.37
N MET A 504 -17.55 16.95 2.26
CA MET A 504 -16.12 16.64 2.16
C MET A 504 -15.45 17.28 0.95
N LYS A 505 -16.15 17.36 -0.20
CA LYS A 505 -15.68 18.03 -1.40
C LYS A 505 -15.17 19.46 -1.16
N PHE A 506 -15.81 20.22 -0.27
CA PHE A 506 -15.40 21.58 0.06
C PHE A 506 -14.53 21.65 1.33
N LEU A 507 -14.79 20.78 2.32
CA LEU A 507 -14.01 20.72 3.56
C LEU A 507 -12.53 20.42 3.28
N LYS A 508 -12.24 19.48 2.37
CA LYS A 508 -10.89 18.99 2.12
C LYS A 508 -9.93 20.05 1.58
N ASP A 509 -10.45 20.99 0.80
CA ASP A 509 -9.68 22.09 0.21
C ASP A 509 -9.29 23.15 1.26
N ARG A 510 -9.95 23.14 2.44
CA ARG A 510 -9.79 24.13 3.52
C ARG A 510 -9.18 23.58 4.80
N LEU A 511 -9.24 22.26 5.03
CA LEU A 511 -8.93 21.65 6.34
C LEU A 511 -7.51 21.93 6.86
N LEU A 512 -6.54 22.10 5.95
CA LEU A 512 -5.13 22.34 6.28
C LEU A 512 -4.80 23.83 6.54
N GLU A 513 -5.77 24.74 6.43
CA GLU A 513 -5.54 26.17 6.67
C GLU A 513 -5.34 26.48 8.16
N ASP A 514 -4.32 27.28 8.50
CA ASP A 514 -4.04 27.73 9.87
C ASP A 514 -5.02 28.80 10.35
N LYS A 515 -6.26 28.37 10.61
CA LYS A 515 -7.39 29.22 11.02
C LYS A 515 -8.15 28.58 12.17
N LYS A 516 -8.74 29.42 13.04
CA LYS A 516 -9.70 28.98 14.05
C LYS A 516 -10.77 28.14 13.34
N ILE A 517 -11.06 26.94 13.84
CA ILE A 517 -11.92 25.96 13.14
C ILE A 517 -13.32 26.51 12.80
N THR A 518 -13.85 27.45 13.58
CA THR A 518 -15.13 28.12 13.26
C THR A 518 -15.05 29.01 12.02
N VAL A 519 -13.92 29.67 11.77
CA VAL A 519 -13.69 30.51 10.58
C VAL A 519 -13.45 29.63 9.35
N LEU A 520 -12.69 28.55 9.52
CA LEU A 520 -12.46 27.54 8.47
C LEU A 520 -13.80 26.96 7.99
N LEU A 521 -14.68 26.53 8.91
CA LEU A 521 -16.01 26.02 8.55
C LEU A 521 -16.94 27.06 7.93
N ASP A 522 -16.80 28.34 8.28
CA ASP A 522 -17.57 29.45 7.70
C ASP A 522 -17.19 29.65 6.22
N GLU A 523 -15.89 29.60 5.90
CA GLU A 523 -15.40 29.63 4.51
C GLU A 523 -15.85 28.38 3.72
N VAL A 524 -15.90 27.20 4.34
CA VAL A 524 -16.49 25.99 3.72
C VAL A 524 -17.98 26.18 3.45
N ALA A 525 -18.73 26.84 4.34
CA ALA A 525 -20.13 27.17 4.12
C ALA A 525 -20.32 28.14 2.95
N GLU A 526 -19.46 29.16 2.82
CA GLU A 526 -19.46 30.07 1.66
C GLU A 526 -19.18 29.33 0.35
N ASP A 527 -18.17 28.47 0.33
CA ASP A 527 -17.78 27.71 -0.87
C ASP A 527 -18.87 26.72 -1.29
N MET A 528 -19.48 26.04 -0.32
CA MET A 528 -20.64 25.18 -0.55
C MET A 528 -21.87 25.98 -1.03
N GLY A 529 -22.07 27.21 -0.54
CA GLY A 529 -23.14 28.11 -1.00
C GLY A 529 -23.00 28.56 -2.46
N LYS A 530 -21.80 28.48 -3.03
CA LYS A 530 -21.53 28.72 -4.47
C LYS A 530 -21.91 27.51 -5.34
N CYS A 531 -22.18 26.34 -4.75
CA CYS A 531 -22.51 25.12 -5.49
C CYS A 531 -23.95 25.12 -6.04
N HIS A 532 -24.10 25.08 -7.36
CA HIS A 532 -25.42 25.02 -7.99
C HIS A 532 -26.20 23.71 -7.75
N LEU A 533 -25.51 22.60 -7.49
CA LEU A 533 -26.13 21.27 -7.29
C LEU A 533 -26.93 21.17 -5.99
N THR A 534 -26.47 21.85 -4.93
CA THR A 534 -27.07 21.79 -3.59
C THR A 534 -27.85 23.03 -3.19
N LYS A 535 -27.88 24.07 -4.03
CA LYS A 535 -28.56 25.34 -3.75
C LYS A 535 -30.04 25.11 -3.40
N GLY A 536 -30.41 25.44 -2.15
CA GLY A 536 -31.77 25.26 -1.63
C GLY A 536 -32.12 23.84 -1.16
N LYS A 537 -31.17 22.89 -1.23
CA LYS A 537 -31.33 21.50 -0.76
C LYS A 537 -30.42 21.16 0.42
N GLN A 538 -29.18 21.63 0.39
CA GLN A 538 -28.16 21.36 1.41
C GLN A 538 -27.29 22.61 1.61
N ALA A 539 -27.08 22.99 2.87
CA ALA A 539 -26.20 24.08 3.28
C ALA A 539 -25.58 23.73 4.64
N LEU A 540 -24.31 24.08 4.84
CA LEU A 540 -23.60 23.77 6.07
C LEU A 540 -24.15 24.60 7.24
N GLU A 541 -24.45 23.95 8.36
CA GLU A 541 -24.84 24.62 9.61
C GLU A 541 -23.71 24.51 10.64
N ILE A 542 -23.24 25.64 11.17
CA ILE A 542 -22.23 25.71 12.23
C ILE A 542 -22.93 25.99 13.56
N ARG A 543 -22.70 25.16 14.57
CA ARG A 543 -23.04 25.48 15.96
C ARG A 543 -21.78 25.46 16.81
N SER A 544 -21.43 26.59 17.42
CA SER A 544 -20.21 26.69 18.21
C SER A 544 -20.40 27.43 19.52
N SER A 545 -19.71 26.94 20.56
CA SER A 545 -19.46 27.66 21.82
C SER A 545 -17.97 28.00 22.00
N LEU A 546 -17.13 27.72 20.99
CA LEU A 546 -15.67 27.88 21.08
C LEU A 546 -15.29 29.35 21.24
N SER A 547 -14.90 29.71 22.46
CA SER A 547 -14.46 31.07 22.81
C SER A 547 -13.03 31.35 22.32
N GLU A 548 -12.10 30.46 22.64
CA GLU A 548 -10.66 30.58 22.33
C GLU A 548 -10.34 30.44 20.82
N LYS A 549 -9.13 30.84 20.39
CA LYS A 549 -8.69 30.84 18.99
C LYS A 549 -8.13 29.48 18.53
N ARG A 550 -8.75 28.37 18.94
CA ARG A 550 -8.24 27.01 18.67
C ARG A 550 -8.42 26.59 17.20
N ALA A 551 -7.40 25.97 16.63
CA ALA A 551 -7.32 25.49 15.25
C ALA A 551 -6.94 23.99 15.21
N LEU A 552 -7.20 23.29 14.09
CA LEU A 552 -6.75 21.90 13.92
C LEU A 552 -5.23 21.81 13.72
N THR A 553 -4.64 22.91 13.24
CA THR A 553 -3.20 23.17 13.09
C THR A 553 -2.49 23.47 14.42
N ASP A 554 -3.20 23.64 15.54
CA ASP A 554 -2.58 23.95 16.83
C ASP A 554 -1.49 22.90 17.18
N PRO A 555 -0.30 23.33 17.65
CA PRO A 555 0.75 22.41 18.03
C PRO A 555 0.37 21.56 19.24
N ILE A 556 0.89 20.33 19.30
CA ILE A 556 0.79 19.50 20.50
C ILE A 556 1.80 20.01 21.53
N GLN A 557 1.34 20.30 22.75
CA GLN A 557 2.15 20.77 23.85
C GLN A 557 3.21 19.72 24.21
N GLY A 558 4.47 20.14 24.33
CA GLY A 558 5.65 19.27 24.54
C GLY A 558 5.74 18.53 25.89
N THR A 559 4.61 18.17 26.50
CA THR A 559 4.51 17.40 27.75
C THR A 559 4.18 15.93 27.47
N ALA A 560 4.94 15.29 26.58
CA ALA A 560 4.75 13.90 26.13
C ALA A 560 4.93 12.82 27.22
N HIS A 561 5.11 13.19 28.49
CA HIS A 561 5.58 12.33 29.59
C HIS A 561 4.64 12.22 30.78
N SER A 562 3.33 12.39 30.58
CA SER A 562 2.39 11.71 31.48
C SER A 562 2.28 10.24 31.09
N ALA A 563 2.18 9.34 32.08
CA ALA A 563 1.95 7.91 31.83
C ALA A 563 0.67 7.68 30.98
N GLU A 564 -0.31 8.58 31.13
CA GLU A 564 -1.54 8.64 30.33
C GLU A 564 -1.23 8.78 28.83
N SER A 565 -0.26 9.64 28.46
CA SER A 565 0.13 9.88 27.07
C SER A 565 0.78 8.65 26.43
N LEU A 566 1.64 7.96 27.18
CA LEU A 566 2.27 6.71 26.75
C LEU A 566 1.23 5.60 26.54
N VAL A 567 0.25 5.46 27.44
CA VAL A 567 -0.87 4.51 27.28
C VAL A 567 -1.69 4.83 26.03
N ARG A 568 -2.03 6.10 25.79
CA ARG A 568 -2.74 6.53 24.56
C ARG A 568 -1.96 6.19 23.29
N ASN A 569 -0.67 6.50 23.25
CA ASN A 569 0.20 6.17 22.11
C ASN A 569 0.21 4.67 21.83
N LEU A 570 0.43 3.85 22.86
CA LEU A 570 0.47 2.38 22.74
C LEU A 570 -0.90 1.78 22.34
N GLN A 571 -2.01 2.34 22.83
CA GLN A 571 -3.36 1.88 22.49
C GLN A 571 -3.71 2.24 21.04
N TRP A 572 -3.39 3.45 20.58
CA TRP A 572 -3.60 3.83 19.17
C TRP A 572 -2.68 3.08 18.21
N ALA A 573 -1.41 2.87 18.56
CA ALA A 573 -0.45 2.14 17.74
C ALA A 573 -0.86 0.68 17.50
N LYS A 574 -1.41 0.00 18.53
CA LYS A 574 -1.95 -1.36 18.39
C LYS A 574 -3.00 -1.48 17.28
N ALA A 575 -3.86 -0.47 17.11
CA ALA A 575 -4.93 -0.47 16.12
C ALA A 575 -4.44 -0.26 14.67
N HIS A 576 -3.15 0.04 14.45
CA HIS A 576 -2.58 0.42 13.15
C HIS A 576 -1.38 -0.42 12.71
N GLU A 577 -1.05 -1.46 13.48
CA GLU A 577 0.06 -2.36 13.18
C GLU A 577 -0.36 -3.39 12.11
N LEU A 578 0.26 -3.30 10.93
CA LEU A 578 0.14 -4.30 9.87
C LEU A 578 1.05 -5.51 10.17
N PRO A 579 0.66 -6.73 9.77
CA PRO A 579 1.57 -7.87 9.78
C PRO A 579 2.77 -7.65 8.86
N GLU A 580 3.93 -8.20 9.23
CA GLU A 580 5.11 -8.18 8.38
C GLU A 580 4.91 -9.03 7.10
N SER A 581 5.38 -8.52 5.97
CA SER A 581 5.40 -9.27 4.70
C SER A 581 6.33 -10.48 4.80
N MET A 582 5.88 -11.63 4.30
CA MET A 582 6.57 -12.91 4.47
C MET A 582 6.79 -13.65 3.14
N CYS A 583 7.89 -14.41 3.05
CA CYS A 583 8.21 -15.24 1.90
C CYS A 583 8.06 -16.72 2.28
N LEU A 584 6.98 -17.34 1.80
CA LEU A 584 6.62 -18.73 2.06
C LEU A 584 7.37 -19.65 1.09
N LYS A 585 7.90 -20.77 1.60
CA LYS A 585 8.70 -21.73 0.81
C LYS A 585 8.04 -23.09 0.84
N PHE A 586 7.61 -23.56 -0.32
CA PHE A 586 6.92 -24.82 -0.52
C PHE A 586 7.92 -25.96 -0.77
N GLN A 587 7.51 -27.21 -0.54
CA GLN A 587 8.42 -28.37 -0.61
C GLN A 587 8.90 -28.62 -2.04
N CYS A 588 8.04 -28.35 -3.03
CA CYS A 588 8.37 -28.31 -4.44
C CYS A 588 9.37 -27.21 -4.86
N GLY A 589 9.80 -26.35 -3.94
CA GLY A 589 10.81 -25.31 -4.14
C GLY A 589 10.26 -23.95 -4.61
N VAL A 590 8.95 -23.85 -4.88
CA VAL A 590 8.29 -22.56 -5.18
C VAL A 590 8.34 -21.64 -3.96
N GLN A 591 8.53 -20.34 -4.21
CA GLN A 591 8.48 -19.31 -3.17
C GLN A 591 7.41 -18.27 -3.51
N ILE A 592 6.55 -17.98 -2.53
CA ILE A 592 5.44 -17.02 -2.65
C ILE A 592 5.71 -15.87 -1.68
N GLN A 593 5.73 -14.64 -2.21
CA GLN A 593 5.64 -13.45 -1.39
C GLN A 593 4.19 -13.21 -1.01
N LEU A 594 3.95 -13.11 0.29
CA LEU A 594 2.70 -12.71 0.91
C LEU A 594 2.91 -11.34 1.57
N GLY A 595 2.03 -10.39 1.31
CA GLY A 595 2.12 -9.04 1.85
C GLY A 595 0.77 -8.44 2.21
N PHE A 596 0.84 -7.34 2.97
CA PHE A 596 -0.31 -6.71 3.63
C PHE A 596 -0.32 -5.20 3.39
N ALA A 597 -1.51 -4.62 3.24
CA ALA A 597 -1.71 -3.17 3.18
C ALA A 597 -3.00 -2.79 3.93
N ALA A 598 -3.05 -1.60 4.53
CA ALA A 598 -4.24 -1.08 5.20
C ALA A 598 -4.95 -0.08 4.29
N GLU A 599 -6.26 -0.24 4.09
CA GLU A 599 -7.13 0.77 3.47
C GLU A 599 -7.79 1.63 4.57
N PHE A 600 -8.22 0.99 5.67
CA PHE A 600 -8.80 1.59 6.88
C PHE A 600 -8.36 0.80 8.11
N SER A 601 -8.61 1.28 9.34
CA SER A 601 -8.25 0.56 10.57
C SER A 601 -8.95 -0.82 10.66
N ASN A 602 -10.12 -1.01 10.03
CA ASN A 602 -10.79 -2.31 9.92
C ASN A 602 -10.73 -2.99 8.54
N VAL A 603 -10.00 -2.42 7.58
CA VAL A 603 -9.91 -2.94 6.20
C VAL A 603 -8.45 -3.18 5.81
N MET A 604 -8.08 -4.45 5.62
CA MET A 604 -6.75 -4.87 5.18
C MET A 604 -6.83 -5.60 3.84
N ILE A 605 -5.81 -5.44 3.01
CA ILE A 605 -5.66 -6.16 1.75
C ILE A 605 -4.47 -7.12 1.89
N ILE A 606 -4.72 -8.38 1.58
CA ILE A 606 -3.71 -9.41 1.40
C ILE A 606 -3.36 -9.47 -0.09
N TYR A 607 -2.08 -9.55 -0.41
CA TYR A 607 -1.62 -9.81 -1.77
C TYR A 607 -0.57 -10.91 -1.84
N THR A 608 -0.63 -11.74 -2.88
CA THR A 608 0.29 -12.86 -3.11
C THR A 608 0.90 -12.81 -4.52
N SER A 609 2.20 -13.09 -4.62
CA SER A 609 2.88 -13.28 -5.91
C SER A 609 3.97 -14.35 -5.82
N ILE A 610 4.19 -15.06 -6.93
CA ILE A 610 5.20 -16.10 -7.03
C ILE A 610 6.55 -15.45 -7.35
N VAL A 611 7.46 -15.42 -6.37
CA VAL A 611 8.78 -14.79 -6.50
C VAL A 611 9.87 -15.74 -6.97
N HIS A 612 9.68 -17.05 -6.79
CA HIS A 612 10.57 -18.06 -7.35
C HIS A 612 9.77 -19.29 -7.80
N LYS A 613 10.01 -19.74 -9.04
CA LYS A 613 9.46 -20.98 -9.58
C LYS A 613 10.60 -21.81 -10.17
N PRO A 614 10.88 -23.01 -9.64
CA PRO A 614 11.84 -23.94 -10.23
C PRO A 614 11.61 -24.22 -11.72
N SER A 615 12.67 -24.61 -12.42
CA SER A 615 12.61 -24.97 -13.86
C SER A 615 11.84 -26.26 -14.13
N GLU A 616 11.75 -27.14 -13.13
CA GLU A 616 11.04 -28.42 -13.20
C GLU A 616 9.52 -28.26 -13.22
N ILE A 617 9.01 -27.13 -12.72
CA ILE A 617 7.58 -26.82 -12.63
C ILE A 617 7.17 -25.99 -13.85
N ILE A 618 6.22 -26.46 -14.65
CA ILE A 618 5.82 -25.80 -15.90
C ILE A 618 4.73 -24.74 -15.69
N MET A 619 3.80 -24.99 -14.78
CA MET A 619 2.77 -24.04 -14.33
C MET A 619 2.60 -24.14 -12.83
N CYS A 620 2.27 -23.01 -12.19
CA CYS A 620 1.89 -22.97 -10.79
C CYS A 620 1.08 -21.71 -10.48
N ASP A 621 0.04 -21.87 -9.66
CA ASP A 621 -0.89 -20.83 -9.23
C ASP A 621 -0.97 -20.84 -7.70
N ALA A 622 -0.96 -19.65 -7.10
CA ALA A 622 -0.96 -19.44 -5.66
C ALA A 622 -2.22 -18.66 -5.27
N TYR A 623 -2.96 -19.12 -4.26
CA TYR A 623 -4.20 -18.48 -3.82
C TYR A 623 -4.42 -18.62 -2.31
N VAL A 624 -5.16 -17.69 -1.71
CA VAL A 624 -5.54 -17.70 -0.28
C VAL A 624 -6.96 -18.23 -0.09
N THR A 625 -7.17 -19.04 0.96
CA THR A 625 -8.45 -19.68 1.31
C THR A 625 -8.53 -19.92 2.83
N ASP A 626 -9.63 -20.51 3.29
CA ASP A 626 -9.83 -20.99 4.67
C ASP A 626 -9.74 -19.89 5.74
N PHE A 627 -10.17 -18.68 5.38
CA PHE A 627 -10.28 -17.55 6.31
C PHE A 627 -11.32 -17.80 7.44
N PRO A 628 -11.20 -17.10 8.58
CA PRO A 628 -12.16 -17.22 9.68
C PRO A 628 -13.57 -16.79 9.24
N LEU A 629 -14.57 -17.61 9.58
CA LEU A 629 -15.98 -17.38 9.22
C LEU A 629 -16.54 -16.04 9.72
N ASP A 630 -16.00 -15.50 10.82
CA ASP A 630 -16.37 -14.18 11.36
C ASP A 630 -16.13 -13.02 10.37
N LEU A 631 -15.25 -13.19 9.37
CA LEU A 631 -14.93 -12.16 8.37
C LEU A 631 -15.88 -12.13 7.16
N ASP A 632 -16.74 -13.14 6.98
CA ASP A 632 -17.76 -13.24 5.93
C ASP A 632 -17.27 -12.89 4.50
N ILE A 633 -16.13 -13.48 4.11
CA ILE A 633 -15.50 -13.25 2.80
C ILE A 633 -16.16 -14.15 1.76
N ASP A 634 -16.74 -13.58 0.69
CA ASP A 634 -17.14 -14.37 -0.48
C ASP A 634 -15.87 -14.87 -1.20
N PRO A 635 -15.66 -16.20 -1.35
CA PRO A 635 -14.51 -16.73 -2.09
C PRO A 635 -14.45 -16.26 -3.56
N LYS A 636 -15.57 -15.79 -4.13
CA LYS A 636 -15.61 -15.18 -5.46
C LYS A 636 -14.95 -13.81 -5.53
N ASP A 637 -14.84 -13.09 -4.41
CA ASP A 637 -14.27 -11.74 -4.34
C ASP A 637 -12.81 -11.74 -3.85
N ALA A 638 -12.32 -12.91 -3.43
CA ALA A 638 -10.92 -13.18 -3.14
C ALA A 638 -10.09 -13.47 -4.41
N ASN A 639 -8.76 -13.45 -4.27
CA ASN A 639 -7.77 -13.87 -5.27
C ASN A 639 -7.90 -13.19 -6.66
N LYS A 640 -8.17 -11.89 -6.66
CA LYS A 640 -8.41 -11.10 -7.87
C LYS A 640 -7.13 -10.65 -8.55
N GLY A 641 -7.19 -10.42 -9.87
CA GLY A 641 -6.04 -9.97 -10.66
C GLY A 641 -5.74 -8.47 -10.51
N THR A 642 -6.68 -7.71 -9.96
CA THR A 642 -6.52 -6.28 -9.63
C THR A 642 -7.14 -5.96 -8.26
N PRO A 643 -6.68 -4.93 -7.53
CA PRO A 643 -7.31 -4.51 -6.28
C PRO A 643 -8.76 -4.03 -6.49
N GLU A 644 -9.05 -3.37 -7.62
CA GLU A 644 -10.37 -2.83 -7.94
C GLU A 644 -11.46 -3.90 -8.06
N GLU A 645 -11.10 -5.11 -8.52
CA GLU A 645 -11.98 -6.29 -8.55
C GLU A 645 -12.36 -6.80 -7.14
N THR A 646 -11.62 -6.45 -6.09
CA THR A 646 -11.95 -6.74 -4.69
C THR A 646 -12.78 -5.62 -4.03
N GLY A 647 -13.09 -4.56 -4.76
CA GLY A 647 -13.68 -3.33 -4.21
C GLY A 647 -12.69 -2.41 -3.47
N SER A 648 -11.38 -2.64 -3.62
CA SER A 648 -10.32 -1.73 -3.13
C SER A 648 -9.94 -0.74 -4.23
N TYR A 649 -10.35 0.51 -4.08
CA TYR A 649 -10.10 1.56 -5.08
C TYR A 649 -9.09 2.62 -4.63
N LEU A 650 -8.79 2.69 -3.33
CA LEU A 650 -8.08 3.82 -2.74
C LEU A 650 -6.56 3.62 -2.67
N VAL A 651 -6.13 2.40 -2.39
CA VAL A 651 -4.72 2.00 -2.23
C VAL A 651 -4.15 1.21 -3.41
N SER A 652 -4.90 1.08 -4.52
CA SER A 652 -4.48 0.27 -5.68
C SER A 652 -3.22 0.78 -6.38
N LYS A 653 -2.87 2.05 -6.18
CA LYS A 653 -1.63 2.67 -6.69
C LYS A 653 -0.38 2.29 -5.89
N ASP A 654 -0.55 1.97 -4.61
CA ASP A 654 0.53 1.70 -3.67
C ASP A 654 0.84 0.20 -3.54
N LEU A 655 -0.05 -0.65 -4.07
CA LEU A 655 0.08 -2.10 -4.08
C LEU A 655 1.04 -2.62 -5.17
N PRO A 656 1.85 -3.68 -4.89
CA PRO A 656 2.72 -4.28 -5.90
C PRO A 656 1.93 -4.95 -7.04
N LYS A 657 2.26 -4.59 -8.28
CA LYS A 657 1.60 -5.12 -9.49
C LYS A 657 1.91 -6.61 -9.70
N HIS A 658 1.04 -7.29 -10.45
CA HIS A 658 1.13 -8.73 -10.77
C HIS A 658 1.02 -9.66 -9.54
N CYS A 659 0.25 -9.26 -8.54
CA CYS A 659 -0.19 -10.12 -7.44
C CYS A 659 -1.66 -10.56 -7.64
N LEU A 660 -2.09 -11.59 -6.90
CA LEU A 660 -3.51 -11.78 -6.59
C LEU A 660 -3.87 -11.07 -5.28
N TYR A 661 -5.01 -10.40 -5.23
CA TYR A 661 -5.46 -9.58 -4.09
C TYR A 661 -6.72 -10.16 -3.43
N THR A 662 -6.81 -10.03 -2.10
CA THR A 662 -8.00 -10.36 -1.31
C THR A 662 -8.23 -9.27 -0.27
N ARG A 663 -9.44 -8.71 -0.22
CA ARG A 663 -9.82 -7.61 0.69
C ARG A 663 -10.56 -8.15 1.91
N LEU A 664 -10.04 -7.84 3.10
CA LEU A 664 -10.62 -8.19 4.40
C LEU A 664 -11.26 -6.93 4.98
N SER A 665 -12.57 -6.75 4.79
CA SER A 665 -13.27 -5.49 5.11
C SER A 665 -13.88 -5.39 6.51
N SER A 666 -13.93 -6.50 7.25
CA SER A 666 -14.64 -6.60 8.54
C SER A 666 -13.71 -7.04 9.69
N LEU A 667 -12.48 -6.51 9.79
CA LEU A 667 -11.53 -6.96 10.82
C LEU A 667 -12.03 -6.75 12.26
N GLN A 668 -12.95 -5.80 12.49
CA GLN A 668 -13.58 -5.59 13.80
C GLN A 668 -14.48 -6.75 14.26
N LYS A 669 -14.79 -7.71 13.39
CA LYS A 669 -15.55 -8.94 13.72
C LYS A 669 -14.66 -10.10 14.18
N LEU A 670 -13.34 -9.98 14.00
CA LEU A 670 -12.38 -11.06 14.23
C LEU A 670 -12.12 -11.31 15.72
N LYS A 671 -12.73 -12.37 16.26
CA LYS A 671 -12.60 -12.75 17.68
C LYS A 671 -11.28 -13.45 18.01
N GLU A 672 -10.77 -14.26 17.10
CA GLU A 672 -9.57 -15.07 17.29
C GLU A 672 -8.38 -14.50 16.50
N HIS A 673 -7.30 -15.27 16.31
CA HIS A 673 -6.24 -14.90 15.39
C HIS A 673 -6.71 -15.02 13.93
N LEU A 674 -6.21 -14.15 13.05
CA LEU A 674 -6.35 -14.30 11.62
C LEU A 674 -5.44 -15.44 11.16
N ILE A 675 -6.05 -16.60 10.99
CA ILE A 675 -5.46 -17.82 10.44
C ILE A 675 -6.12 -18.10 9.10
N PHE A 676 -5.31 -18.36 8.07
CA PHE A 676 -5.78 -18.69 6.72
C PHE A 676 -4.76 -19.58 6.00
N THR A 677 -5.18 -20.23 4.92
CA THR A 677 -4.34 -21.12 4.12
C THR A 677 -3.84 -20.41 2.87
N VAL A 678 -2.55 -20.55 2.57
CA VAL A 678 -1.99 -20.31 1.23
C VAL A 678 -1.89 -21.66 0.51
N CYS A 679 -2.67 -21.83 -0.55
CA CYS A 679 -2.63 -22.98 -1.43
C CYS A 679 -1.72 -22.70 -2.64
N LEU A 680 -1.00 -23.73 -3.07
CA LEU A 680 -0.18 -23.74 -4.28
C LEU A 680 -0.60 -24.95 -5.13
N SER A 681 -1.15 -24.69 -6.30
CA SER A 681 -1.44 -25.71 -7.32
C SER A 681 -0.34 -25.65 -8.37
N TYR A 682 0.27 -26.77 -8.77
CA TYR A 682 1.43 -26.78 -9.66
C TYR A 682 1.62 -28.10 -10.43
N GLN A 683 2.33 -28.04 -11.55
CA GLN A 683 2.56 -29.20 -12.44
C GLN A 683 4.04 -29.33 -12.80
N TYR A 684 4.57 -30.55 -12.74
CA TYR A 684 5.94 -30.87 -13.15
C TYR A 684 6.05 -31.13 -14.66
N SER A 685 7.22 -30.84 -15.24
CA SER A 685 7.53 -31.10 -16.63
C SER A 685 7.46 -32.61 -16.94
N GLY A 686 6.58 -33.01 -17.87
CA GLY A 686 6.41 -34.41 -18.27
C GLY A 686 5.42 -35.22 -17.43
N LEU A 687 4.72 -34.61 -16.47
CA LEU A 687 3.61 -35.20 -15.71
C LEU A 687 2.31 -34.47 -16.07
N GLU A 688 1.23 -35.21 -16.31
CA GLU A 688 -0.10 -34.62 -16.59
C GLU A 688 -0.85 -34.24 -15.31
N ASP A 689 -0.52 -34.84 -14.18
CA ASP A 689 -1.16 -34.60 -12.89
C ASP A 689 -0.76 -33.25 -12.29
N THR A 690 -1.77 -32.48 -11.85
CA THR A 690 -1.56 -31.28 -11.04
C THR A 690 -1.46 -31.68 -9.56
N VAL A 691 -0.47 -31.14 -8.86
CA VAL A 691 -0.24 -31.35 -7.43
C VAL A 691 -0.67 -30.12 -6.66
N GLU A 692 -1.26 -30.31 -5.48
CA GLU A 692 -1.56 -29.23 -4.53
C GLU A 692 -0.74 -29.38 -3.25
N GLU A 693 -0.03 -28.32 -2.89
CA GLU A 693 0.53 -28.12 -1.55
C GLU A 693 -0.22 -26.97 -0.85
N LYS A 694 -0.22 -26.97 0.48
CA LYS A 694 -0.83 -25.89 1.27
C LYS A 694 -0.05 -25.59 2.54
N GLN A 695 -0.01 -24.31 2.92
CA GLN A 695 0.64 -23.83 4.13
C GLN A 695 -0.32 -22.91 4.90
N GLU A 696 -0.55 -23.21 6.17
CA GLU A 696 -1.32 -22.36 7.08
C GLU A 696 -0.46 -21.17 7.54
N VAL A 697 -1.08 -19.98 7.60
CA VAL A 697 -0.46 -18.72 7.99
C VAL A 697 -1.27 -18.09 9.12
N ASN A 698 -0.60 -17.71 10.20
CA ASN A 698 -1.19 -17.02 11.36
C ASN A 698 -0.52 -15.65 11.50
N VAL A 699 -1.30 -14.57 11.39
CA VAL A 699 -0.80 -13.18 11.51
C VAL A 699 -1.26 -12.48 12.80
N GLY A 700 -1.70 -13.26 13.80
CA GLY A 700 -2.21 -12.70 15.05
C GLY A 700 -3.51 -11.93 14.84
N LYS A 701 -3.68 -10.81 15.57
CA LYS A 701 -4.80 -9.89 15.39
C LYS A 701 -4.31 -8.60 14.71
N PRO A 702 -4.58 -8.39 13.40
CA PRO A 702 -4.11 -7.22 12.67
C PRO A 702 -4.98 -5.99 12.92
N LEU A 703 -4.37 -4.80 12.84
CA LEU A 703 -5.05 -3.50 12.90
C LEU A 703 -6.08 -3.42 14.07
N ILE A 704 -7.32 -2.97 13.82
CA ILE A 704 -8.33 -2.76 14.87
C ILE A 704 -8.62 -4.02 15.70
N ALA A 705 -8.46 -5.23 15.14
CA ALA A 705 -8.73 -6.48 15.87
C ALA A 705 -7.81 -6.66 17.09
N LYS A 706 -6.68 -5.93 17.14
CA LYS A 706 -5.76 -5.90 18.28
C LYS A 706 -6.34 -5.13 19.48
N LEU A 707 -7.35 -4.28 19.27
CA LEU A 707 -8.24 -3.81 20.32
C LEU A 707 -9.34 -4.87 20.53
N ASP A 708 -9.56 -5.27 21.77
CA ASP A 708 -10.52 -6.35 22.10
C ASP A 708 -11.96 -5.82 22.08
N MET A 709 -12.45 -5.42 20.90
CA MET A 709 -13.83 -4.92 20.68
C MET A 709 -14.92 -5.98 20.98
N HIS A 710 -14.53 -7.22 21.23
CA HIS A 710 -15.43 -8.30 21.65
C HIS A 710 -15.50 -8.46 23.17
N ARG A 711 -14.74 -7.66 23.93
CA ARG A 711 -14.71 -7.74 25.38
C ARG A 711 -16.05 -7.32 25.97
N SER A 712 -16.83 -8.30 26.37
CA SER A 712 -18.00 -8.11 27.22
C SER A 712 -17.55 -7.62 28.61
N LEU A 713 -17.27 -6.32 28.74
CA LEU A 713 -17.20 -5.67 30.05
C LEU A 713 -18.58 -5.87 30.71
N GLY A 714 -18.62 -6.76 31.70
CA GLY A 714 -19.87 -7.29 32.26
C GLY A 714 -20.74 -6.22 32.93
N ARG A 715 -21.60 -5.58 32.13
CA ARG A 715 -22.59 -4.53 32.47
C ARG A 715 -22.07 -3.27 33.18
N LYS A 716 -20.85 -3.25 33.71
CA LYS A 716 -20.26 -2.14 34.46
C LYS A 716 -19.33 -1.26 33.60
N THR A 717 -19.90 -0.62 32.59
CA THR A 717 -19.35 0.58 31.93
C THR A 717 -20.34 1.74 32.11
N CYS A 718 -19.91 2.97 31.82
CA CYS A 718 -20.59 4.21 32.23
C CYS A 718 -22.00 4.45 31.63
N PHE A 719 -22.53 3.52 30.83
CA PHE A 719 -23.89 3.57 30.29
C PHE A 719 -24.96 2.87 31.15
N GLN A 720 -24.59 2.23 32.29
CA GLN A 720 -25.56 1.52 33.15
C GLN A 720 -26.48 2.42 34.02
N THR A 721 -26.74 3.66 33.59
CA THR A 721 -27.89 4.47 34.07
C THR A 721 -29.11 4.42 33.15
N CYS A 722 -29.01 3.77 31.99
CA CYS A 722 -30.12 3.65 31.02
C CYS A 722 -30.95 2.36 31.16
N LEU A 723 -31.33 2.01 32.40
CA LEU A 723 -32.64 1.36 32.60
C LEU A 723 -33.61 2.48 32.96
N MET A 724 -34.44 2.87 32.00
CA MET A 724 -35.51 3.85 32.23
C MET A 724 -36.43 3.31 33.33
N SER A 725 -36.61 4.10 34.39
CA SER A 725 -37.52 3.74 35.48
C SER A 725 -38.94 3.64 34.95
N GLU A 726 -39.60 2.50 35.17
CA GLU A 726 -41.04 2.41 34.90
C GLU A 726 -41.79 3.47 35.73
N GLY A 727 -42.61 4.27 35.05
CA GLY A 727 -43.46 5.26 35.69
C GLY A 727 -44.63 4.58 36.42
N PRO A 728 -44.90 4.89 37.70
CA PRO A 728 -45.87 4.14 38.48
C PRO A 728 -47.31 4.58 38.20
N TYR A 729 -48.02 3.83 37.37
CA TYR A 729 -49.47 3.95 37.21
C TYR A 729 -50.19 2.60 37.14
N HIS A 730 -50.26 1.87 38.27
CA HIS A 730 -51.40 0.97 38.52
C HIS A 730 -51.82 0.93 39.99
N SER A 731 -53.13 1.08 40.15
CA SER A 731 -54.01 1.06 41.34
C SER A 731 -53.74 0.03 42.45
N SER A 732 -53.80 0.51 43.72
CA SER A 732 -54.44 -0.08 44.93
C SER A 732 -54.63 -1.61 45.02
N THR A 733 -54.35 -2.31 46.13
CA THR A 733 -54.87 -2.12 47.52
C THR A 733 -54.00 -2.95 48.54
N PRO A 734 -54.27 -3.05 49.87
CA PRO A 734 -53.20 -3.01 50.89
C PRO A 734 -52.94 -4.30 51.69
N THR A 735 -51.80 -4.39 52.41
CA THR A 735 -51.78 -4.76 53.85
C THR A 735 -50.43 -4.53 54.58
N LEU A 736 -50.51 -3.74 55.66
CA LEU A 736 -49.94 -3.94 57.02
C LEU A 736 -48.44 -4.26 57.29
N GLY A 737 -47.81 -3.36 58.06
CA GLY A 737 -46.65 -3.64 58.95
C GLY A 737 -45.27 -3.63 58.29
N GLY A 738 -44.24 -2.99 58.83
CA GLY A 738 -44.12 -2.14 60.03
C GLY A 738 -42.67 -1.66 60.19
N THR A 739 -42.47 -0.57 60.94
CA THR A 739 -41.21 -0.10 61.59
C THR A 739 -39.98 -1.05 61.46
N GLY A 740 -38.84 -0.71 60.86
CA GLY A 740 -38.17 0.59 60.77
C GLY A 740 -37.18 0.79 61.92
N HIS A 741 -35.87 0.91 61.65
CA HIS A 741 -34.91 1.64 62.47
C HIS A 741 -33.59 1.92 61.72
N TYR A 742 -33.04 3.12 61.95
CA TYR A 742 -31.74 3.61 61.47
C TYR A 742 -30.60 3.27 62.44
N HIS A 743 -29.37 3.30 61.90
CA HIS A 743 -28.05 3.70 62.48
C HIS A 743 -26.96 2.71 62.00
N SER A 744 -25.89 3.05 61.26
CA SER A 744 -24.97 4.20 61.18
C SER A 744 -23.75 4.13 62.12
N SER A 745 -22.63 3.59 61.61
CA SER A 745 -21.21 3.90 61.93
C SER A 745 -20.34 2.88 61.19
N GLN A 746 -19.52 3.23 60.18
CA GLN A 746 -18.17 3.82 60.32
C GLN A 746 -17.24 3.06 61.27
N ASP A 747 -16.34 2.25 60.71
CA ASP A 747 -14.86 2.31 60.81
C ASP A 747 -14.28 0.97 60.30
N SER A 748 -13.45 0.89 59.25
CA SER A 748 -12.11 1.46 59.01
C SER A 748 -10.97 0.64 59.67
N PHE A 749 -10.28 -0.20 58.85
CA PHE A 749 -8.81 -0.28 58.66
C PHE A 749 -8.21 -1.67 58.28
N HIS A 750 -7.25 -1.59 57.35
CA HIS A 750 -6.10 -2.44 56.95
C HIS A 750 -5.89 -3.92 57.37
N GLY A 751 -5.27 -4.67 56.43
CA GLY A 751 -4.44 -5.88 56.66
C GLY A 751 -4.87 -7.08 55.82
N VAL A 752 -4.47 -7.21 54.54
CA VAL A 752 -3.24 -7.93 54.09
C VAL A 752 -3.02 -9.27 54.80
N TYR A 753 -3.14 -10.41 54.07
CA TYR A 753 -2.07 -11.43 53.89
C TYR A 753 -2.56 -12.65 53.07
N HIS A 754 -1.86 -12.90 51.95
CA HIS A 754 -1.49 -14.19 51.35
C HIS A 754 -2.42 -15.44 51.30
N SER A 755 -2.77 -15.79 50.06
CA SER A 755 -2.55 -17.09 49.38
C SER A 755 -2.46 -18.40 50.19
N HIS A 756 -3.32 -19.37 49.84
CA HIS A 756 -3.02 -20.79 49.96
C HIS A 756 -3.40 -21.57 48.68
N LEU A 757 -2.45 -22.34 48.14
CA LEU A 757 -2.72 -23.42 47.19
C LEU A 757 -3.07 -24.71 47.95
N SER A 758 -3.95 -25.52 47.38
CA SER A 758 -4.03 -26.96 47.67
C SER A 758 -4.57 -27.74 46.47
N ASN A 759 -3.76 -28.68 45.99
CA ASN A 759 -4.04 -29.62 44.90
C ASN A 759 -4.63 -30.93 45.44
N SER A 760 -5.60 -31.56 44.76
CA SER A 760 -5.67 -33.03 44.62
C SER A 760 -6.74 -33.52 43.64
N ASN A 761 -6.29 -34.37 42.70
CA ASN A 761 -7.04 -35.35 41.89
C ASN A 761 -7.94 -36.28 42.75
N SER A 762 -8.93 -37.07 42.30
CA SER A 762 -9.46 -37.45 40.96
C SER A 762 -10.76 -38.29 41.13
N VAL A 763 -11.39 -38.71 40.01
CA VAL A 763 -12.20 -39.95 39.76
C VAL A 763 -13.63 -39.68 39.21
N MET A 764 -13.89 -40.32 38.06
CA MET A 764 -15.14 -40.46 37.26
C MET A 764 -15.65 -41.93 37.36
N PRO A 765 -16.76 -42.40 36.72
CA PRO A 765 -17.69 -41.81 35.74
C PRO A 765 -19.16 -41.74 36.30
N SER A 766 -20.29 -41.63 35.58
CA SER A 766 -20.65 -41.70 34.14
C SER A 766 -21.77 -40.67 33.81
N ASP A 767 -22.59 -40.64 32.73
CA ASP A 767 -23.10 -41.60 31.73
C ASP A 767 -23.11 -41.05 30.28
N ARG A 768 -23.28 -41.97 29.32
CA ARG A 768 -23.28 -41.86 27.83
C ARG A 768 -24.70 -41.55 27.28
N CYS A 769 -25.01 -41.22 26.01
CA CYS A 769 -24.29 -40.86 24.76
C CYS A 769 -25.31 -40.46 23.65
N HIS A 770 -24.82 -39.86 22.52
CA HIS A 770 -25.28 -40.03 21.11
C HIS A 770 -26.73 -39.65 20.68
N CYS A 771 -27.05 -39.37 19.39
CA CYS A 771 -26.35 -38.69 18.27
C CYS A 771 -27.32 -38.52 17.05
N SER A 772 -27.17 -37.41 16.30
CA SER A 772 -27.38 -37.25 14.82
C SER A 772 -28.63 -37.78 14.07
N ARG A 773 -29.30 -36.92 13.28
CA ARG A 773 -29.35 -36.94 11.77
C ARG A 773 -30.44 -36.04 11.13
N THR A 774 -30.01 -35.02 10.35
CA THR A 774 -30.28 -34.70 8.90
C THR A 774 -31.73 -34.81 8.31
N PRO A 775 -32.05 -34.36 7.06
CA PRO A 775 -33.18 -33.41 6.86
C PRO A 775 -34.31 -33.96 5.94
N ASN A 776 -35.37 -33.17 5.73
CA ASN A 776 -36.26 -33.32 4.55
C ASN A 776 -37.06 -32.04 4.25
N ALA A 777 -37.31 -31.79 2.96
CA ALA A 777 -38.24 -30.77 2.47
C ALA A 777 -39.68 -31.34 2.33
N PHE A 778 -40.70 -30.51 2.11
CA PHE A 778 -41.70 -30.64 1.02
C PHE A 778 -42.83 -29.58 1.08
N ILE A 779 -42.93 -28.77 0.02
CA ILE A 779 -44.14 -28.22 -0.65
C ILE A 779 -45.15 -27.30 0.08
N SER A 780 -45.67 -26.37 -0.72
CA SER A 780 -46.62 -25.27 -0.48
C SER A 780 -48.06 -25.66 -0.14
N ASN A 781 -48.83 -24.68 0.38
CA ASN A 781 -50.12 -24.34 -0.24
C ASN A 781 -50.54 -22.88 0.01
N TYR A 782 -51.18 -22.28 -1.01
CA TYR A 782 -51.84 -20.98 -0.93
C TYR A 782 -53.18 -21.08 -0.19
N HIS A 783 -53.58 -20.03 0.52
CA HIS A 783 -54.98 -19.57 0.47
C HIS A 783 -55.11 -18.06 0.68
N THR A 784 -55.83 -17.43 -0.24
CA THR A 784 -56.16 -16.00 -0.27
C THR A 784 -57.48 -15.73 0.45
N HIS A 785 -57.57 -14.59 1.14
CA HIS A 785 -58.84 -13.90 1.39
C HIS A 785 -58.69 -12.39 1.22
N HIS A 786 -59.56 -11.81 0.40
CA HIS A 786 -59.63 -10.38 0.07
C HIS A 786 -60.72 -9.65 0.89
N TYR A 787 -60.70 -8.32 0.78
CA TYR A 787 -61.62 -7.26 1.25
C TYR A 787 -61.18 -6.57 2.56
N SER A 788 -60.47 -5.42 2.54
CA SER A 788 -60.75 -4.08 1.95
C SER A 788 -61.68 -3.19 2.79
N CYS A 789 -61.15 -2.13 3.43
CA CYS A 789 -61.56 -0.74 3.15
C CYS A 789 -60.60 0.33 3.75
N HIS A 790 -59.99 1.12 2.86
CA HIS A 790 -59.62 2.55 2.90
C HIS A 790 -58.95 3.31 4.08
N PHE A 791 -57.75 3.82 3.73
CA PHE A 791 -57.22 5.20 3.84
C PHE A 791 -56.82 5.86 5.18
N GLY A 792 -55.52 6.16 5.27
CA GLY A 792 -54.89 7.11 6.19
C GLY A 792 -53.45 7.46 5.77
N ARG A 793 -53.30 8.38 4.80
CA ARG A 793 -52.06 8.98 4.23
C ARG A 793 -50.68 8.52 4.76
N SER A 794 -49.87 7.92 3.87
CA SER A 794 -48.40 7.91 3.97
C SER A 794 -47.81 9.13 3.25
N ASN A 795 -46.78 9.75 3.82
CA ASN A 795 -46.04 10.88 3.26
C ASN A 795 -44.55 10.54 3.11
N VAL A 796 -44.19 9.80 2.05
CA VAL A 796 -42.82 9.75 1.51
C VAL A 796 -42.92 9.74 -0.02
N PRO A 797 -42.31 10.71 -0.74
CA PRO A 797 -42.30 10.68 -2.21
C PRO A 797 -41.35 9.60 -2.72
N VAL A 798 -41.86 8.73 -3.60
CA VAL A 798 -41.04 8.04 -4.60
C VAL A 798 -41.03 8.94 -5.82
N GLU A 799 -39.87 9.44 -6.24
CA GLU A 799 -39.75 10.17 -7.51
C GLU A 799 -39.14 9.30 -8.62
N THR A 800 -39.69 9.51 -9.81
CA THR A 800 -39.53 8.68 -11.01
C THR A 800 -38.39 9.16 -11.90
N THR A 801 -37.76 8.21 -12.59
CA THR A 801 -36.89 8.49 -13.73
C THR A 801 -37.70 8.97 -14.94
N ASP A 802 -37.49 10.21 -15.36
CA ASP A 802 -37.87 10.67 -16.70
C ASP A 802 -36.70 10.46 -17.67
N GLU A 803 -36.86 9.54 -18.62
CA GLU A 803 -35.97 9.45 -19.78
C GLU A 803 -36.28 10.56 -20.78
N VAL A 804 -35.26 11.33 -21.19
CA VAL A 804 -35.35 12.22 -22.35
C VAL A 804 -34.40 11.73 -23.45
N PRO A 805 -34.90 11.24 -24.60
CA PRO A 805 -34.06 10.73 -25.67
C PRO A 805 -33.46 11.88 -26.49
N PHE A 806 -32.13 11.97 -26.54
CA PHE A 806 -31.44 12.86 -27.47
C PHE A 806 -31.32 12.24 -28.86
N SER A 807 -32.10 12.75 -29.81
CA SER A 807 -31.96 12.45 -31.23
C SER A 807 -30.85 13.29 -31.88
N PHE A 808 -29.92 12.62 -32.57
CA PHE A 808 -28.98 13.27 -33.48
C PHE A 808 -29.68 13.71 -34.78
N PRO A 809 -29.44 14.93 -35.28
CA PRO A 809 -29.65 15.26 -36.68
C PRO A 809 -28.33 15.17 -37.46
N ASP A 810 -28.34 14.36 -38.53
CA ASP A 810 -27.17 14.15 -39.39
C ASP A 810 -27.22 15.05 -40.64
N ARG A 811 -26.16 15.84 -40.84
CA ARG A 811 -25.61 16.38 -42.12
C ARG A 811 -26.42 17.33 -43.05
N LEU A 812 -25.61 18.05 -43.86
CA LEU A 812 -25.91 18.89 -45.05
C LEU A 812 -26.43 20.33 -44.75
N ILE A 813 -26.04 21.42 -45.42
CA ILE A 813 -25.09 21.64 -46.54
C ILE A 813 -24.61 23.13 -46.57
N ILE A 814 -23.36 23.37 -46.96
CA ILE A 814 -22.75 24.53 -47.70
C ILE A 814 -23.48 25.90 -47.71
N SER A 815 -22.82 26.99 -47.28
CA SER A 815 -22.34 28.06 -48.20
C SER A 815 -21.42 29.11 -47.54
N GLU A 816 -20.66 29.80 -48.38
CA GLU A 816 -19.64 30.81 -48.08
C GLU A 816 -20.20 32.16 -47.58
N LYS A 817 -19.53 32.79 -46.61
CA LYS A 817 -18.79 34.05 -46.81
C LYS A 817 -17.93 34.44 -45.61
#